data_AF-A0A1N6LYH9-F1
#
_entry.id   AF-A0A1N6LYH9-F1
#
_cell.length_a   1.000
_cell.length_b   1.000
_cell.length_c   1.000
_cell.angle_alpha   90.00
_cell.angle_beta   90.00
_cell.angle_gamma   90.00
#
_symmetry.space_group_name_H-M   'P 1'
#
loop_
_entity.id
_entity.type
_entity.pdbx_description
1 polymer ?
#
loop_
_entity_poly.entity_id
_entity_poly.type
_entity_poly.pdbx_seq_one_letter_code
_entity_poly.pdbx_strand_id
1 'polypeptide(L)'
;MHPFCVALGSLVEDSVQYVDLVKLTTLASTKSSYIVIGREAIYFLTKELELTFDKISFDDLQSLHLKDFDTLVIKFGTKITTWTIVVNDRKSLLNSLLAAYKTRSLLYFKNTNLPVFEVKEDAKEDEYSKHEDSKYALLFPNTKKITFCGYYFYVPDNFQDVTFMHGKILNMKSEFGSMKLQIMNPKPIGKYSIYDLSNLELYIISALEGFRARYINVTVLDRGIFDKKMNLNDDTSCWTGYYIYARTHTSLWAYYHLRRLYIPPLLDSYQDIIFEFTSESIIKNANSFFNRTTYPPDSIASNKRHVFFTDVIQANMDLLLYDYSFYSRISRLLSLKVTYHSLINDFSSSLIDLLIKGGSAFDVEITTCKSNMVRECSEFVNIIKLSVPGLSNQNVDGKDATMRRLRIFNKSLASHLAHTIDKGDKFGVGVIGKIIASNTNLNQKSIEGILHYFCHAIDRNLSSDYSQSTLNKIFEICTLSDLWHVKCQLQAEMLSLTINSYPFYCLLDSGYIFSKMPSTEAFVELLSAFMLVCDLDMKLIIVSRFLQTYNSFDNSLLPIVSSITKLLGKDISRKLTLHLLILATNSTCTNDEFKEEFIRHGIAEILPRILINHDSMVVEAALKLMINLTKNPDHIKAFISTGACKVVSDLFSSQENVCNLSDASAIIGQVCNYNFAKNHLFADCAEKISNLMLGGNTSPQVVFALYQLASCNFYNKYIIGEKVFPIVAKLLQCDDPLLFGNSLRLVIELAHCPQFSMREEIGLMMEAVSRFSMDKRFAELIDRFKYVISASTSSR
;
A
#
# COMPACT_ATOMS: atom_id res chain seq x y z
N MET A 1 -27.70 -3.76 -16.69
CA MET A 1 -26.95 -5.00 -16.41
C MET A 1 -27.26 -6.01 -17.50
N HIS A 2 -26.26 -6.76 -17.98
CA HIS A 2 -26.46 -7.82 -18.97
C HIS A 2 -27.40 -8.90 -18.37
N PRO A 3 -28.38 -9.46 -19.10
CA PRO A 3 -29.28 -10.52 -18.60
C PRO A 3 -28.53 -11.72 -17.98
N PHE A 4 -27.34 -11.99 -18.52
CA PHE A 4 -26.39 -12.98 -18.00
C PHE A 4 -25.91 -12.68 -16.57
N CYS A 5 -25.65 -11.42 -16.21
CA CYS A 5 -25.24 -11.06 -14.85
C CYS A 5 -26.38 -11.29 -13.83
N VAL A 6 -27.63 -11.06 -14.23
CA VAL A 6 -28.80 -11.28 -13.36
C VAL A 6 -29.03 -12.77 -13.11
N ALA A 7 -28.94 -13.59 -14.15
CA ALA A 7 -29.01 -15.05 -14.02
C ALA A 7 -27.88 -15.60 -13.13
N LEU A 8 -26.65 -15.10 -13.33
CA LEU A 8 -25.51 -15.50 -12.52
C LEU A 8 -25.58 -15.01 -11.07
N GLY A 9 -26.23 -13.87 -10.81
CA GLY A 9 -26.42 -13.39 -9.44
C GLY A 9 -27.27 -14.31 -8.57
N SER A 10 -28.25 -15.02 -9.16
CA SER A 10 -29.01 -16.05 -8.46
C SER A 10 -28.19 -17.32 -8.17
N LEU A 11 -27.20 -17.61 -9.03
CA LEU A 11 -26.33 -18.77 -8.91
C LEU A 11 -25.24 -18.57 -7.84
N VAL A 12 -24.70 -17.36 -7.71
CA VAL A 12 -23.61 -17.04 -6.76
C VAL A 12 -24.08 -16.35 -5.49
N GLU A 13 -25.39 -16.17 -5.32
CA GLU A 13 -26.01 -15.45 -4.20
C GLU A 13 -25.40 -14.06 -3.94
N ASP A 14 -25.02 -13.35 -5.02
CA ASP A 14 -24.37 -12.03 -4.96
C ASP A 14 -24.84 -11.15 -6.13
N SER A 15 -24.80 -9.83 -5.95
CA SER A 15 -25.11 -8.86 -7.00
C SER A 15 -23.95 -8.78 -7.99
N VAL A 16 -24.04 -9.54 -9.08
CA VAL A 16 -23.01 -9.58 -10.14
C VAL A 16 -22.93 -8.28 -10.91
N GLN A 17 -21.77 -7.63 -10.83
CA GLN A 17 -21.48 -6.35 -11.48
C GLN A 17 -20.82 -6.55 -12.84
N TYR A 18 -20.01 -7.60 -13.00
CA TYR A 18 -19.23 -7.85 -14.20
C TYR A 18 -18.96 -9.34 -14.39
N VAL A 19 -18.92 -9.79 -15.65
CA VAL A 19 -18.59 -11.17 -16.03
C VAL A 19 -17.73 -11.16 -17.28
N ASP A 20 -16.68 -11.99 -17.30
CA ASP A 20 -15.86 -12.19 -18.49
C ASP A 20 -15.36 -13.64 -18.58
N LEU A 21 -15.04 -14.11 -19.78
CA LEU A 21 -14.46 -15.43 -20.01
C LEU A 21 -12.93 -15.30 -19.96
N VAL A 22 -12.30 -16.02 -19.03
CA VAL A 22 -10.88 -15.91 -18.76
C VAL A 22 -10.16 -17.25 -18.88
N LYS A 23 -8.86 -17.22 -19.18
CA LYS A 23 -7.99 -18.38 -18.99
C LYS A 23 -7.26 -18.24 -17.67
N LEU A 24 -7.56 -19.12 -16.73
CA LEU A 24 -6.88 -19.24 -15.44
C LEU A 24 -5.69 -20.17 -15.58
N THR A 25 -4.50 -19.67 -15.26
CA THR A 25 -3.29 -20.47 -15.13
C THR A 25 -2.92 -20.55 -13.65
N THR A 26 -2.93 -21.77 -13.13
CA THR A 26 -2.40 -22.12 -11.81
C THR A 26 -1.06 -22.85 -11.98
N LEU A 27 -0.30 -23.04 -10.89
CA LEU A 27 0.98 -23.79 -10.92
C LEU A 27 0.84 -25.22 -11.51
N ALA A 28 -0.36 -25.80 -11.52
CA ALA A 28 -0.62 -27.17 -11.94
C ALA A 28 -1.46 -27.32 -13.22
N SER A 29 -2.20 -26.30 -13.67
CA SER A 29 -3.09 -26.41 -14.84
C SER A 29 -3.54 -25.08 -15.42
N THR A 30 -3.89 -25.10 -16.71
CA THR A 30 -4.59 -24.02 -17.43
C THR A 30 -6.04 -24.43 -17.71
N LYS A 31 -7.00 -23.60 -17.32
CA LYS A 31 -8.44 -23.84 -17.56
C LYS A 31 -9.14 -22.58 -18.02
N SER A 32 -10.15 -22.72 -18.89
CA SER A 32 -11.06 -21.62 -19.24
C SER A 32 -12.23 -21.58 -18.27
N SER A 33 -12.51 -20.42 -17.70
CA SER A 33 -13.57 -20.22 -16.71
C SER A 33 -14.18 -18.83 -16.86
N TYR A 34 -15.42 -18.64 -16.43
CA TYR A 34 -16.00 -17.30 -16.29
C TYR A 34 -15.52 -16.69 -14.97
N ILE A 35 -14.95 -15.50 -15.00
CA ILE A 35 -14.78 -14.68 -13.81
C ILE A 35 -16.05 -13.87 -13.61
N VAL A 36 -16.58 -13.89 -12.38
CA VAL A 36 -17.80 -13.18 -11.99
C VAL A 36 -17.44 -12.28 -10.82
N ILE A 37 -17.59 -10.97 -11.01
CA ILE A 37 -17.31 -9.97 -9.99
C ILE A 37 -18.64 -9.60 -9.34
N GLY A 38 -18.84 -10.09 -8.12
CA GLY A 38 -19.98 -9.73 -7.28
C GLY A 38 -19.74 -8.45 -6.49
N ARG A 39 -20.72 -8.08 -5.67
CA ARG A 39 -20.61 -6.96 -4.74
C ARG A 39 -19.70 -7.31 -3.57
N GLU A 40 -19.68 -8.58 -3.16
CA GLU A 40 -18.95 -9.02 -1.98
C GLU A 40 -17.66 -9.78 -2.27
N ALA A 41 -17.61 -10.47 -3.41
CA ALA A 41 -16.54 -11.41 -3.72
C ALA A 41 -16.33 -11.59 -5.23
N ILE A 42 -15.25 -12.29 -5.55
CA ILE A 42 -14.94 -12.78 -6.90
C ILE A 42 -15.30 -14.27 -6.95
N TYR A 43 -16.00 -14.68 -7.99
CA TYR A 43 -16.41 -16.07 -8.23
C TYR A 43 -15.85 -16.55 -9.57
N PHE A 44 -15.65 -17.86 -9.69
CA PHE A 44 -15.18 -18.50 -10.92
C PHE A 44 -16.09 -19.66 -11.29
N LEU A 45 -16.59 -19.66 -12.53
CA LEU A 45 -17.53 -20.66 -13.01
C LEU A 45 -16.94 -21.47 -14.18
N THR A 46 -17.30 -22.76 -14.27
CA THR A 46 -17.02 -23.58 -15.45
C THR A 46 -17.82 -23.09 -16.66
N LYS A 47 -17.53 -23.64 -17.84
CA LYS A 47 -18.35 -23.41 -19.04
C LYS A 47 -19.79 -23.91 -18.88
N GLU A 48 -20.01 -24.86 -17.96
CA GLU A 48 -21.31 -25.41 -17.58
C GLU A 48 -21.97 -24.61 -16.43
N LEU A 49 -21.37 -23.47 -16.06
CA LEU A 49 -21.83 -22.56 -14.99
C LEU A 49 -21.80 -23.20 -13.59
N GLU A 50 -20.89 -24.14 -13.34
CA GLU A 50 -20.65 -24.68 -12.01
C GLU A 50 -19.55 -23.90 -11.29
N LEU A 51 -19.67 -23.69 -9.97
CA LEU A 51 -18.64 -23.04 -9.17
C LEU A 51 -17.36 -23.88 -9.13
N THR A 52 -16.26 -23.34 -9.67
CA THR A 52 -14.96 -24.01 -9.72
C THR A 52 -14.14 -23.85 -8.44
N PHE A 53 -14.37 -22.78 -7.70
CA PHE A 53 -13.71 -22.45 -6.43
C PHE A 53 -14.71 -21.82 -5.46
N ASP A 54 -14.46 -21.93 -4.15
CA ASP A 54 -15.23 -21.22 -3.13
C ASP A 54 -15.18 -19.69 -3.32
N LYS A 55 -16.21 -18.99 -2.84
CA LYS A 55 -16.33 -17.53 -2.77
C LYS A 55 -15.02 -16.88 -2.31
N ILE A 56 -14.43 -16.01 -3.13
CA ILE A 56 -13.20 -15.31 -2.77
C ILE A 56 -13.54 -13.90 -2.33
N SER A 57 -13.46 -13.66 -1.02
CA SER A 57 -13.70 -12.32 -0.51
C SER A 57 -12.68 -11.35 -1.10
N PHE A 58 -13.12 -10.13 -1.43
CA PHE A 58 -12.18 -9.03 -1.70
C PHE A 58 -11.24 -8.76 -0.51
N ASP A 59 -11.60 -9.22 0.69
CA ASP A 59 -10.74 -9.17 1.88
C ASP A 59 -9.49 -10.05 1.78
N ASP A 60 -9.52 -11.08 0.94
CA ASP A 60 -8.39 -11.99 0.71
C ASP A 60 -7.46 -11.51 -0.40
N LEU A 61 -7.79 -10.40 -1.10
CA LEU A 61 -7.00 -9.85 -2.19
C LEU A 61 -5.74 -9.15 -1.65
N GLN A 62 -4.55 -9.70 -1.92
CA GLN A 62 -3.27 -9.11 -1.48
C GLN A 62 -2.69 -8.14 -2.51
N SER A 63 -2.65 -8.55 -3.78
CA SER A 63 -2.08 -7.72 -4.83
C SER A 63 -2.63 -8.08 -6.21
N LEU A 64 -2.54 -7.11 -7.11
CA LEU A 64 -3.02 -7.20 -8.48
C LEU A 64 -1.98 -6.56 -9.40
N HIS A 65 -1.38 -7.37 -10.28
CA HIS A 65 -0.28 -6.94 -11.14
C HIS A 65 -0.61 -7.15 -12.61
N LEU A 66 -0.17 -6.23 -13.47
CA LEU A 66 -0.13 -6.44 -14.91
C LEU A 66 1.24 -7.00 -15.25
N LYS A 67 1.29 -8.19 -15.86
CA LYS A 67 2.55 -8.83 -16.24
C LYS A 67 2.92 -8.52 -17.70
N ASP A 68 1.95 -8.61 -18.61
CA ASP A 68 2.12 -8.44 -20.08
C ASP A 68 0.84 -7.83 -20.71
N PHE A 69 0.79 -7.68 -22.04
CA PHE A 69 -0.34 -7.08 -22.79
C PHE A 69 -1.71 -7.71 -22.49
N ASP A 70 -1.78 -9.02 -22.21
CA ASP A 70 -3.04 -9.74 -22.02
C ASP A 70 -3.17 -10.39 -20.63
N THR A 71 -2.21 -10.16 -19.73
CA THR A 71 -2.03 -10.96 -18.51
C THR A 71 -2.21 -10.15 -17.23
N LEU A 72 -3.24 -10.51 -16.46
CA LEU A 72 -3.53 -10.00 -15.11
C LEU A 72 -3.16 -11.05 -14.06
N VAL A 73 -2.29 -10.70 -13.11
CA VAL A 73 -1.88 -11.58 -12.01
C VAL A 73 -2.57 -11.13 -10.73
N ILE A 74 -3.34 -12.03 -10.11
CA ILE A 74 -4.02 -11.78 -8.84
C ILE A 74 -3.41 -12.67 -7.76
N LYS A 75 -3.02 -12.08 -6.63
CA LYS A 75 -2.52 -12.80 -5.44
C LYS A 75 -3.54 -12.71 -4.30
N PHE A 76 -3.83 -13.86 -3.71
CA PHE A 76 -4.71 -13.98 -2.54
C PHE A 76 -3.93 -14.41 -1.30
N GLY A 77 -4.36 -13.96 -0.12
CA GLY A 77 -3.53 -14.03 1.09
C GLY A 77 -3.64 -15.28 1.95
N THR A 78 -4.65 -16.12 1.75
CA THR A 78 -4.94 -17.22 2.68
C THR A 78 -4.58 -18.61 2.14
N LYS A 79 -4.19 -18.74 0.87
CA LYS A 79 -3.63 -19.96 0.27
C LYS A 79 -2.61 -19.56 -0.81
N ILE A 80 -1.52 -20.33 -0.95
CA ILE A 80 -0.42 -20.11 -1.91
C ILE A 80 -0.93 -20.33 -3.35
N THR A 81 -1.84 -19.48 -3.83
CA THR A 81 -2.42 -19.55 -5.16
C THR A 81 -2.33 -18.17 -5.78
N THR A 82 -1.23 -17.95 -6.50
CA THR A 82 -1.14 -16.86 -7.46
C THR A 82 -1.88 -17.30 -8.72
N TRP A 83 -2.82 -16.50 -9.19
CA TRP A 83 -3.55 -16.77 -10.42
C TRP A 83 -3.13 -15.83 -11.52
N THR A 84 -2.74 -16.41 -12.64
CA THR A 84 -2.44 -15.67 -13.86
C THR A 84 -3.65 -15.79 -14.77
N ILE A 85 -4.35 -14.67 -14.95
CA ILE A 85 -5.59 -14.54 -15.70
C ILE A 85 -5.27 -13.91 -17.05
N VAL A 86 -5.56 -14.62 -18.13
CA VAL A 86 -5.46 -14.07 -19.49
C VAL A 86 -6.87 -13.71 -19.99
N VAL A 87 -7.04 -12.47 -20.42
CA VAL A 87 -8.34 -11.83 -20.74
C VAL A 87 -8.25 -11.02 -22.02
N ASN A 88 -9.34 -10.98 -22.78
CA ASN A 88 -9.44 -10.20 -24.02
C ASN A 88 -9.56 -8.68 -23.78
N ASP A 89 -10.30 -8.24 -22.76
CA ASP A 89 -10.43 -6.82 -22.38
C ASP A 89 -9.96 -6.59 -20.93
N ARG A 90 -8.63 -6.57 -20.76
CA ARG A 90 -8.01 -6.42 -19.44
C ARG A 90 -8.38 -5.11 -18.75
N LYS A 91 -8.63 -4.04 -19.52
CA LYS A 91 -8.93 -2.71 -18.95
C LYS A 91 -10.31 -2.72 -18.30
N SER A 92 -11.29 -3.33 -18.96
CA SER A 92 -12.65 -3.45 -18.43
C SER A 92 -12.71 -4.35 -17.19
N LEU A 93 -12.01 -5.49 -17.22
CA LEU A 93 -11.91 -6.38 -16.06
C LEU A 93 -11.21 -5.69 -14.88
N LEU A 94 -10.07 -5.04 -15.13
CA LEU A 94 -9.31 -4.31 -14.12
C LEU A 94 -10.17 -3.21 -13.49
N ASN A 95 -10.78 -2.35 -14.31
CA ASN A 95 -11.62 -1.26 -13.81
C ASN A 95 -12.80 -1.76 -12.98
N SER A 96 -13.42 -2.87 -13.38
CA SER A 96 -14.53 -3.49 -12.65
C SER A 96 -14.08 -4.08 -11.32
N LEU A 97 -12.94 -4.77 -11.27
CA LEU A 97 -12.33 -5.24 -10.02
C LEU A 97 -11.99 -4.09 -9.09
N LEU A 98 -11.43 -3.00 -9.63
CA LEU A 98 -11.07 -1.83 -8.84
C LEU A 98 -12.26 -1.06 -8.31
N ALA A 99 -13.31 -0.92 -9.11
CA ALA A 99 -14.55 -0.30 -8.67
C ALA A 99 -15.18 -1.12 -7.54
N ALA A 100 -15.31 -2.43 -7.70
CA ALA A 100 -15.87 -3.32 -6.69
C ALA A 100 -15.05 -3.33 -5.38
N TYR A 101 -13.72 -3.42 -5.49
CA TYR A 101 -12.80 -3.37 -4.35
C TYR A 101 -12.90 -2.04 -3.61
N LYS A 102 -12.82 -0.90 -4.33
CA LYS A 102 -12.90 0.45 -3.73
C LYS A 102 -14.23 0.69 -3.04
N THR A 103 -15.33 0.29 -3.66
CA THR A 103 -16.67 0.43 -3.08
C THR A 103 -16.80 -0.41 -1.81
N ARG A 104 -16.27 -1.63 -1.77
CA ARG A 104 -16.26 -2.45 -0.55
C ARG A 104 -15.34 -1.88 0.52
N SER A 105 -14.14 -1.43 0.17
CA SER A 105 -13.19 -0.84 1.14
C SER A 105 -13.76 0.43 1.80
N LEU A 106 -14.52 1.23 1.04
CA LEU A 106 -15.24 2.40 1.53
C LEU A 106 -16.34 2.04 2.54
N LEU A 107 -17.01 0.90 2.34
CA LEU A 107 -18.16 0.50 3.17
C LEU A 107 -17.77 -0.28 4.44
N TYR A 108 -16.67 -1.04 4.42
CA TYR A 108 -16.35 -2.03 5.47
C TYR A 108 -15.05 -1.76 6.26
N PHE A 109 -14.60 -0.50 6.36
CA PHE A 109 -13.56 -0.06 7.30
C PHE A 109 -12.23 -0.82 7.24
N LYS A 110 -11.57 -0.79 6.08
CA LYS A 110 -10.17 -1.23 6.03
C LYS A 110 -9.27 -0.12 5.51
N ASN A 111 -8.36 0.34 6.38
CA ASN A 111 -7.11 0.96 5.95
C ASN A 111 -6.33 -0.07 5.15
N THR A 112 -6.69 -0.23 3.89
CA THR A 112 -5.80 -0.85 2.92
C THR A 112 -5.28 0.29 2.08
N ASN A 113 -3.97 0.50 2.12
CA ASN A 113 -3.26 1.04 0.97
C ASN A 113 -3.90 0.42 -0.28
N LEU A 114 -4.27 1.26 -1.26
CA LEU A 114 -4.64 0.76 -2.59
C LEU A 114 -3.59 -0.30 -2.96
N PRO A 115 -3.97 -1.54 -3.32
CA PRO A 115 -2.99 -2.51 -3.79
C PRO A 115 -2.14 -1.81 -4.84
N VAL A 116 -0.83 -1.71 -4.58
CA VAL A 116 0.10 -0.88 -5.33
C VAL A 116 0.07 -1.36 -6.79
N PHE A 117 -0.34 -0.45 -7.67
CA PHE A 117 -0.25 -0.63 -9.11
C PHE A 117 1.18 -0.32 -9.54
N GLU A 118 2.02 -1.33 -9.66
CA GLU A 118 3.20 -1.20 -10.51
C GLU A 118 2.73 -1.41 -11.95
N VAL A 119 2.26 -0.33 -12.58
CA VAL A 119 2.28 -0.27 -14.04
C VAL A 119 3.72 0.02 -14.41
N LYS A 120 4.47 -0.99 -14.87
CA LYS A 120 5.66 -0.73 -15.68
C LYS A 120 5.13 -0.23 -17.02
N GLU A 121 4.95 1.09 -17.13
CA GLU A 121 4.86 1.73 -18.43
C GLU A 121 6.23 1.56 -19.08
N ASP A 122 6.38 0.52 -19.90
CA ASP A 122 7.47 0.49 -20.86
C ASP A 122 7.26 1.68 -21.80
N ALA A 123 8.21 2.61 -21.71
CA ALA A 123 8.24 3.86 -22.44
C ALA A 123 8.01 3.63 -23.94
N LYS A 124 6.88 4.17 -24.42
CA LYS A 124 6.65 4.84 -25.71
C LYS A 124 5.21 5.33 -25.76
N GLU A 125 4.90 6.32 -24.92
CA GLU A 125 3.82 7.27 -25.22
C GLU A 125 4.49 8.53 -25.78
N ASP A 126 4.78 8.47 -27.08
CA ASP A 126 5.05 9.66 -27.86
C ASP A 126 3.74 10.47 -28.02
N GLU A 127 3.86 11.77 -27.78
CA GLU A 127 2.96 12.85 -28.22
C GLU A 127 1.45 12.72 -27.90
N TYR A 128 1.03 13.04 -26.68
CA TYR A 128 -0.23 13.79 -26.46
C TYR A 128 -0.15 14.66 -25.19
N SER A 129 0.84 15.56 -25.15
CA SER A 129 0.71 16.79 -24.35
C SER A 129 -0.11 17.81 -25.14
N LYS A 130 -1.14 18.38 -24.50
CA LYS A 130 -2.13 19.37 -24.99
C LYS A 130 -3.44 18.76 -25.51
N HIS A 131 -4.27 18.31 -24.58
CA HIS A 131 -5.68 18.69 -24.65
C HIS A 131 -5.98 19.68 -23.52
N GLU A 132 -5.87 20.96 -23.89
CA GLU A 132 -6.70 22.02 -23.32
C GLU A 132 -8.15 21.52 -23.23
N ASP A 133 -8.82 21.84 -22.12
CA ASP A 133 -10.27 21.83 -21.96
C ASP A 133 -11.01 20.87 -22.89
N SER A 134 -10.89 19.56 -22.65
CA SER A 134 -11.92 18.65 -23.16
C SER A 134 -13.20 18.92 -22.38
N LYS A 135 -13.95 19.93 -22.86
CA LYS A 135 -15.40 19.96 -22.74
C LYS A 135 -15.84 18.53 -23.02
N TYR A 136 -16.30 17.83 -21.98
CA TYR A 136 -16.88 16.51 -22.10
C TYR A 136 -17.76 16.48 -23.37
N ALA A 137 -17.49 15.54 -24.27
CA ALA A 137 -18.36 15.32 -25.41
C ALA A 137 -19.79 15.24 -24.88
N LEU A 138 -20.67 16.15 -25.30
CA LEU A 138 -22.08 16.11 -24.95
C LEU A 138 -22.55 14.69 -25.27
N LEU A 139 -23.01 13.96 -24.25
CA LEU A 139 -23.42 12.54 -24.37
C LEU A 139 -24.42 12.33 -25.52
N PHE A 140 -25.10 13.39 -25.95
CA PHE A 140 -26.19 13.37 -26.91
C PHE A 140 -26.21 14.62 -27.81
N PRO A 141 -25.56 14.60 -28.99
CA PRO A 141 -25.65 15.70 -29.94
C PRO A 141 -27.09 15.88 -30.46
N ASN A 142 -27.53 17.13 -30.65
CA ASN A 142 -28.86 17.52 -31.13
C ASN A 142 -30.04 17.13 -30.21
N THR A 143 -29.79 17.12 -28.90
CA THR A 143 -30.82 16.86 -27.89
C THR A 143 -30.77 17.90 -26.78
N LYS A 144 -31.93 18.12 -26.16
CA LYS A 144 -32.10 19.01 -25.02
C LYS A 144 -32.56 18.23 -23.79
N LYS A 145 -32.07 18.68 -22.63
CA LYS A 145 -32.47 18.18 -21.33
C LYS A 145 -33.81 18.80 -20.93
N ILE A 146 -34.79 17.96 -20.61
CA ILE A 146 -36.09 18.35 -20.06
C ILE A 146 -36.12 17.93 -18.59
N THR A 147 -36.63 18.80 -17.73
CA THR A 147 -36.78 18.55 -16.29
C THR A 147 -38.25 18.65 -15.91
N PHE A 148 -38.82 17.59 -15.31
CA PHE A 148 -40.24 17.51 -14.99
C PHE A 148 -40.49 16.67 -13.73
N CYS A 149 -41.26 17.21 -12.77
CA CYS A 149 -41.64 16.57 -11.49
C CYS A 149 -40.51 15.82 -10.75
N GLY A 150 -39.31 16.40 -10.67
CA GLY A 150 -38.16 15.80 -9.96
C GLY A 150 -37.31 14.84 -10.78
N TYR A 151 -37.69 14.59 -12.04
CA TYR A 151 -36.93 13.80 -12.99
C TYR A 151 -36.37 14.68 -14.10
N TYR A 152 -35.33 14.20 -14.78
CA TYR A 152 -34.86 14.74 -16.04
C TYR A 152 -34.69 13.65 -17.08
N PHE A 153 -34.79 14.01 -18.36
CA PHE A 153 -34.58 13.13 -19.50
C PHE A 153 -34.18 13.96 -20.72
N TYR A 154 -33.73 13.31 -21.78
CA TYR A 154 -33.29 13.98 -23.02
C TYR A 154 -34.27 13.71 -24.16
N VAL A 155 -34.54 14.75 -24.95
CA VAL A 155 -35.36 14.66 -26.17
C VAL A 155 -34.64 15.36 -27.33
N PRO A 156 -34.89 14.98 -28.59
CA PRO A 156 -34.38 15.73 -29.75
C PRO A 156 -34.79 17.22 -29.71
N ASP A 157 -33.90 18.10 -30.17
CA ASP A 157 -34.08 19.56 -30.05
C ASP A 157 -35.36 20.10 -30.68
N ASN A 158 -35.85 19.42 -31.71
CA ASN A 158 -37.03 19.78 -32.49
C ASN A 158 -38.37 19.48 -31.78
N PHE A 159 -38.38 18.85 -30.61
CA PHE A 159 -39.60 18.71 -29.80
C PHE A 159 -39.92 20.01 -29.07
N GLN A 160 -41.01 20.69 -29.40
CA GLN A 160 -41.49 21.86 -28.71
C GLN A 160 -42.51 21.47 -27.63
N ASP A 161 -42.43 22.12 -26.46
CA ASP A 161 -43.44 21.97 -25.43
C ASP A 161 -44.73 22.67 -25.88
N VAL A 162 -45.85 21.97 -25.81
CA VAL A 162 -47.17 22.45 -26.26
C VAL A 162 -48.17 22.50 -25.10
N THR A 163 -47.70 22.30 -23.88
CA THR A 163 -48.54 22.18 -22.70
C THR A 163 -48.88 23.56 -22.12
N PHE A 164 -50.17 23.86 -21.93
CA PHE A 164 -50.59 24.77 -20.86
C PHE A 164 -50.53 23.96 -19.56
N MET A 165 -49.48 24.17 -18.76
CA MET A 165 -49.15 23.40 -17.55
C MET A 165 -50.37 23.16 -16.64
N HIS A 166 -50.91 21.94 -16.64
CA HIS A 166 -51.87 21.46 -15.66
C HIS A 166 -51.43 20.07 -15.17
N GLY A 167 -50.82 20.03 -13.98
CA GLY A 167 -50.56 18.78 -13.25
C GLY A 167 -49.34 17.97 -13.71
N LYS A 168 -49.38 16.65 -13.48
CA LYS A 168 -48.28 15.69 -13.69
C LYS A 168 -48.21 15.13 -15.13
N ILE A 169 -48.63 15.93 -16.11
CA ILE A 169 -48.65 15.56 -17.52
C ILE A 169 -47.89 16.64 -18.30
N LEU A 170 -46.96 16.21 -19.15
CA LEU A 170 -46.19 17.04 -20.07
C LEU A 170 -46.48 16.59 -21.50
N ASN A 171 -46.84 17.51 -22.39
CA ASN A 171 -47.12 17.24 -23.80
C ASN A 171 -46.16 18.02 -24.71
N MET A 172 -45.45 17.31 -25.59
CA MET A 172 -44.50 17.88 -26.54
C MET A 172 -44.88 17.48 -27.96
N LYS A 173 -44.60 18.32 -28.96
CA LYS A 173 -44.79 18.02 -30.39
C LYS A 173 -43.52 18.30 -31.17
N SER A 174 -43.28 17.49 -32.19
CA SER A 174 -42.26 17.71 -33.21
C SER A 174 -42.86 17.42 -34.58
N GLU A 175 -42.10 17.71 -35.64
CA GLU A 175 -42.45 17.30 -37.02
C GLU A 175 -42.63 15.78 -37.17
N PHE A 176 -42.07 14.98 -36.25
CA PHE A 176 -42.15 13.52 -36.28
C PHE A 176 -43.35 12.97 -35.51
N GLY A 177 -44.05 13.79 -34.73
CA GLY A 177 -45.16 13.34 -33.89
C GLY A 177 -45.25 14.04 -32.54
N SER A 178 -46.17 13.59 -31.70
CA SER A 178 -46.36 14.08 -30.34
C SER A 178 -45.85 13.09 -29.28
N MET A 179 -45.33 13.62 -28.18
CA MET A 179 -44.94 12.86 -26.99
C MET A 179 -45.72 13.38 -25.80
N LYS A 180 -46.23 12.47 -24.97
CA LYS A 180 -46.87 12.76 -23.71
C LYS A 180 -46.17 11.98 -22.62
N LEU A 181 -45.74 12.69 -21.58
CA LEU A 181 -45.17 12.13 -20.36
C LEU A 181 -46.17 12.30 -19.22
N GLN A 182 -46.49 11.24 -18.52
CA GLN A 182 -47.34 11.27 -17.34
C GLN A 182 -46.62 10.64 -16.15
N ILE A 183 -46.56 11.36 -15.04
CA ILE A 183 -45.96 10.90 -13.79
C ILE A 183 -47.06 10.65 -12.77
N MET A 184 -47.20 9.40 -12.30
CA MET A 184 -48.30 8.99 -11.43
C MET A 184 -47.86 8.91 -9.96
N ASN A 185 -48.84 9.13 -9.07
CA ASN A 185 -48.64 8.86 -7.64
C ASN A 185 -48.43 7.37 -7.39
N PRO A 186 -47.63 7.01 -6.36
CA PRO A 186 -47.46 5.62 -5.97
C PRO A 186 -48.81 4.99 -5.62
N LYS A 187 -49.16 3.86 -6.24
CA LYS A 187 -50.24 3.01 -5.76
C LYS A 187 -49.72 2.18 -4.58
N PRO A 188 -50.45 2.08 -3.44
CA PRO A 188 -49.99 1.33 -2.27
C PRO A 188 -49.68 -0.13 -2.59
N ILE A 189 -48.53 -0.62 -2.14
CA ILE A 189 -48.10 -2.02 -2.32
C ILE A 189 -49.10 -2.99 -1.68
N GLY A 190 -49.76 -2.61 -0.57
CA GLY A 190 -50.75 -3.45 0.12
C GLY A 190 -52.02 -3.79 -0.69
N LYS A 191 -52.20 -3.25 -1.89
CA LYS A 191 -53.24 -3.70 -2.84
C LYS A 191 -52.80 -4.89 -3.71
N TYR A 192 -51.54 -5.31 -3.63
CA TYR A 192 -50.97 -6.40 -4.43
C TYR A 192 -50.21 -7.33 -3.49
N SER A 193 -50.63 -8.60 -3.41
CA SER A 193 -50.04 -9.57 -2.48
C SER A 193 -48.55 -9.78 -2.79
N ILE A 194 -47.71 -9.75 -1.76
CA ILE A 194 -46.24 -9.67 -1.84
C ILE A 194 -45.57 -10.98 -2.32
N TYR A 195 -46.34 -12.04 -2.58
CA TYR A 195 -45.80 -13.39 -2.77
C TYR A 195 -45.78 -13.93 -4.19
N ASP A 196 -45.89 -13.10 -5.23
CA ASP A 196 -45.81 -13.63 -6.61
C ASP A 196 -45.30 -12.61 -7.64
N LEU A 197 -44.19 -12.95 -8.32
CA LEU A 197 -43.70 -12.24 -9.51
C LEU A 197 -44.75 -12.18 -10.64
N SER A 198 -45.75 -13.08 -10.59
CA SER A 198 -46.99 -13.14 -11.38
C SER A 198 -47.80 -11.83 -11.37
N ASN A 199 -47.62 -10.96 -10.37
CA ASN A 199 -48.36 -9.71 -10.24
C ASN A 199 -47.84 -8.57 -11.14
N LEU A 200 -46.59 -8.63 -11.64
CA LEU A 200 -46.09 -7.65 -12.61
C LEU A 200 -46.81 -7.80 -13.96
N GLU A 201 -47.05 -9.03 -14.40
CA GLU A 201 -47.89 -9.33 -15.57
C GLU A 201 -49.32 -8.83 -15.37
N LEU A 202 -49.94 -9.05 -14.20
CA LEU A 202 -51.30 -8.53 -13.91
C LEU A 202 -51.36 -7.00 -13.88
N TYR A 203 -50.32 -6.33 -13.36
CA TYR A 203 -50.20 -4.87 -13.40
C TYR A 203 -50.05 -4.35 -14.84
N ILE A 204 -49.20 -5.01 -15.64
CA ILE A 204 -49.00 -4.76 -17.07
C ILE A 204 -50.31 -5.03 -17.85
N ILE A 205 -51.07 -6.08 -17.51
CA ILE A 205 -52.38 -6.40 -18.06
C ILE A 205 -53.39 -5.28 -17.72
N SER A 206 -53.41 -4.75 -16.49
CA SER A 206 -54.29 -3.61 -16.14
C SER A 206 -53.91 -2.33 -16.89
N ALA A 207 -52.61 -2.10 -17.13
CA ALA A 207 -52.14 -0.97 -17.92
C ALA A 207 -52.48 -1.14 -19.41
N LEU A 208 -52.40 -2.38 -19.92
CA LEU A 208 -52.84 -2.79 -21.26
C LEU A 208 -54.35 -2.67 -21.43
N GLU A 209 -55.16 -3.00 -20.42
CA GLU A 209 -56.61 -2.79 -20.40
C GLU A 209 -56.94 -1.30 -20.44
N GLY A 210 -56.23 -0.48 -19.67
CA GLY A 210 -56.36 0.98 -19.74
C GLY A 210 -55.93 1.58 -21.08
N PHE A 211 -54.99 0.96 -21.79
CA PHE A 211 -54.62 1.32 -23.17
C PHE A 211 -55.69 0.87 -24.19
N ARG A 212 -56.16 -0.38 -24.08
CA ARG A 212 -57.23 -0.94 -24.94
C ARG A 212 -58.58 -0.23 -24.77
N ALA A 213 -58.92 0.18 -23.55
CA ALA A 213 -60.15 0.92 -23.27
C ALA A 213 -60.12 2.35 -23.86
N ARG A 214 -58.93 2.94 -24.04
CA ARG A 214 -58.75 4.29 -24.60
C ARG A 214 -58.69 4.33 -26.12
N TYR A 215 -58.29 3.22 -26.76
CA TYR A 215 -58.06 3.18 -28.20
C TYR A 215 -58.81 2.00 -28.84
N ILE A 216 -60.00 2.30 -29.35
CA ILE A 216 -60.85 1.37 -30.10
C ILE A 216 -60.25 1.28 -31.53
N ASN A 217 -59.91 0.08 -32.01
CA ASN A 217 -59.29 -0.22 -33.33
C ASN A 217 -57.77 -0.02 -33.44
N VAL A 218 -56.99 -0.65 -32.55
CA VAL A 218 -55.52 -0.66 -32.62
C VAL A 218 -54.99 -2.07 -32.92
N THR A 219 -54.10 -2.18 -33.91
CA THR A 219 -53.30 -3.39 -34.15
C THR A 219 -52.00 -3.29 -33.35
N VAL A 220 -51.76 -4.18 -32.39
CA VAL A 220 -50.48 -4.24 -31.67
C VAL A 220 -49.42 -4.84 -32.60
N LEU A 221 -48.35 -4.10 -32.84
CA LEU A 221 -47.22 -4.51 -33.69
C LEU A 221 -46.19 -5.29 -32.89
N ASP A 222 -45.87 -4.82 -31.68
CA ASP A 222 -44.89 -5.44 -30.79
C ASP A 222 -45.20 -5.06 -29.33
N ARG A 223 -44.80 -5.90 -28.38
CA ARG A 223 -44.93 -5.63 -26.93
C ARG A 223 -43.96 -6.50 -26.14
N GLY A 224 -43.47 -5.98 -25.02
CA GLY A 224 -42.57 -6.74 -24.18
C GLY A 224 -42.08 -5.98 -22.98
N ILE A 225 -41.21 -6.63 -22.21
CA ILE A 225 -40.47 -6.00 -21.11
C ILE A 225 -39.53 -4.96 -21.71
N PHE A 226 -39.52 -3.76 -21.11
CA PHE A 226 -38.63 -2.69 -21.48
C PHE A 226 -37.47 -2.60 -20.47
N ASP A 227 -36.30 -3.01 -20.90
CA ASP A 227 -35.06 -2.87 -20.14
C ASP A 227 -34.43 -1.51 -20.42
N LYS A 228 -34.55 -0.60 -19.46
CA LYS A 228 -33.96 0.74 -19.53
C LYS A 228 -32.43 0.66 -19.66
N LYS A 229 -31.87 1.24 -20.73
CA LYS A 229 -30.47 1.04 -21.13
C LYS A 229 -29.49 2.10 -20.59
N MET A 230 -29.95 3.25 -20.13
CA MET A 230 -29.08 4.33 -19.64
C MET A 230 -29.31 4.59 -18.15
N ASN A 231 -28.25 4.70 -17.36
CA ASN A 231 -28.33 5.16 -15.97
C ASN A 231 -27.47 6.41 -15.81
N LEU A 232 -28.08 7.60 -15.94
CA LEU A 232 -27.34 8.87 -16.05
C LEU A 232 -26.93 9.50 -14.71
N ASN A 233 -27.35 8.95 -13.57
CA ASN A 233 -27.14 9.56 -12.24
C ASN A 233 -26.70 8.56 -11.16
N ASP A 234 -26.11 7.42 -11.57
CA ASP A 234 -25.77 6.31 -10.67
C ASP A 234 -26.96 5.88 -9.81
N ASP A 235 -28.15 5.83 -10.41
CA ASP A 235 -29.38 5.50 -9.72
C ASP A 235 -29.32 4.05 -9.22
N THR A 236 -29.36 3.87 -7.90
CA THR A 236 -29.33 2.55 -7.25
C THR A 236 -30.64 1.78 -7.38
N SER A 237 -31.73 2.43 -7.80
CA SER A 237 -33.01 1.75 -8.04
C SER A 237 -32.99 0.94 -9.33
N CYS A 238 -33.56 -0.26 -9.29
CA CYS A 238 -33.83 -1.02 -10.50
C CYS A 238 -35.06 -0.43 -11.20
N TRP A 239 -35.06 -0.43 -12.53
CA TRP A 239 -36.21 0.02 -13.32
C TRP A 239 -36.85 -1.21 -13.97
N THR A 240 -38.14 -1.41 -13.77
CA THR A 240 -38.94 -2.34 -14.58
C THR A 240 -39.76 -1.55 -15.55
N GLY A 241 -39.57 -1.82 -16.84
CA GLY A 241 -40.36 -1.21 -17.89
C GLY A 241 -41.23 -2.22 -18.63
N TYR A 242 -42.29 -1.73 -19.24
CA TYR A 242 -43.05 -2.46 -20.25
C TYR A 242 -43.34 -1.54 -21.42
N TYR A 243 -43.28 -2.05 -22.65
CA TYR A 243 -43.55 -1.27 -23.85
C TYR A 243 -44.63 -1.93 -24.72
N ILE A 244 -45.34 -1.09 -25.47
CA ILE A 244 -46.33 -1.50 -26.48
C ILE A 244 -46.13 -0.63 -27.70
N TYR A 245 -45.95 -1.26 -28.85
CA TYR A 245 -46.04 -0.61 -30.15
C TYR A 245 -47.31 -1.01 -30.84
N ALA A 246 -47.98 -0.02 -31.37
CA ALA A 246 -49.30 -0.19 -31.90
C ALA A 246 -49.51 0.68 -33.13
N ARG A 247 -50.40 0.25 -34.00
CA ARG A 247 -50.76 0.96 -35.23
C ARG A 247 -52.28 1.04 -35.33
N THR A 248 -52.76 2.24 -35.59
CA THR A 248 -54.14 2.48 -36.01
C THR A 248 -54.19 2.64 -37.53
N HIS A 249 -55.38 2.83 -38.10
CA HIS A 249 -55.50 3.14 -39.53
C HIS A 249 -54.79 4.45 -39.93
N THR A 250 -54.53 5.36 -38.99
CA THR A 250 -54.04 6.72 -39.25
C THR A 250 -52.73 7.07 -38.55
N SER A 251 -52.25 6.25 -37.60
CA SER A 251 -51.09 6.62 -36.77
C SER A 251 -50.33 5.43 -36.18
N LEU A 252 -49.05 5.66 -35.89
CA LEU A 252 -48.19 4.78 -35.11
C LEU A 252 -48.08 5.27 -33.66
N TRP A 253 -48.06 4.32 -32.74
CA TRP A 253 -48.08 4.55 -31.30
C TRP A 253 -46.95 3.77 -30.64
N ALA A 254 -46.23 4.42 -29.73
CA ALA A 254 -45.30 3.77 -28.82
C ALA A 254 -45.63 4.18 -27.38
N TYR A 255 -45.89 3.19 -26.54
CA TYR A 255 -46.24 3.39 -25.14
C TYR A 255 -45.19 2.70 -24.27
N TYR A 256 -44.64 3.43 -23.31
CA TYR A 256 -43.69 2.91 -22.33
C TYR A 256 -44.21 3.20 -20.94
N HIS A 257 -44.19 2.17 -20.10
CA HIS A 257 -44.51 2.28 -18.69
C HIS A 257 -43.31 1.85 -17.89
N LEU A 258 -42.69 2.80 -17.19
CA LEU A 258 -41.54 2.58 -16.32
C LEU A 258 -41.98 2.65 -14.87
N ARG A 259 -41.63 1.63 -14.11
CA ARG A 259 -41.79 1.57 -12.66
C ARG A 259 -40.45 1.41 -11.99
N ARG A 260 -40.23 2.17 -10.91
CA ARG A 260 -39.00 2.09 -10.11
C ARG A 260 -39.15 1.03 -9.00
N LEU A 261 -38.25 0.06 -8.99
CA LEU A 261 -38.14 -1.01 -7.99
C LEU A 261 -36.97 -0.71 -7.03
N TYR A 262 -37.13 -1.11 -5.76
CA TYR A 262 -36.26 -0.84 -4.61
C TYR A 262 -36.33 0.60 -4.08
N ILE A 263 -37.01 0.73 -2.94
CA ILE A 263 -37.16 1.94 -2.13
C ILE A 263 -37.04 1.50 -0.65
N PRO A 264 -36.09 2.01 0.15
CA PRO A 264 -36.45 2.44 1.48
C PRO A 264 -37.11 3.83 1.36
N PRO A 265 -38.24 4.05 2.06
CA PRO A 265 -39.02 5.27 1.92
C PRO A 265 -38.12 6.42 2.38
N LEU A 266 -38.01 7.52 1.62
CA LEU A 266 -37.95 8.88 2.19
C LEU A 266 -37.75 10.01 1.16
N LEU A 267 -37.36 9.81 -0.11
CA LEU A 267 -36.91 10.98 -0.90
C LEU A 267 -37.40 11.16 -2.36
N ASP A 268 -38.17 10.24 -2.94
CA ASP A 268 -38.81 10.44 -4.26
C ASP A 268 -40.33 10.27 -4.23
N SER A 269 -41.05 11.20 -4.88
CA SER A 269 -42.50 11.38 -4.74
C SER A 269 -43.34 10.50 -5.69
N TYR A 270 -42.74 9.88 -6.72
CA TYR A 270 -43.46 9.22 -7.82
C TYR A 270 -42.77 7.93 -8.26
N GLN A 271 -43.55 6.86 -8.48
CA GLN A 271 -43.05 5.50 -8.76
C GLN A 271 -43.34 4.99 -10.19
N ASP A 272 -44.39 5.51 -10.83
CA ASP A 272 -44.87 5.06 -12.14
C ASP A 272 -44.79 6.22 -13.15
N ILE A 273 -44.08 6.00 -14.25
CA ILE A 273 -43.78 7.00 -15.29
C ILE A 273 -44.18 6.45 -16.65
N ILE A 274 -45.01 7.18 -17.37
CA ILE A 274 -45.59 6.74 -18.64
C ILE A 274 -45.15 7.70 -19.75
N PHE A 275 -44.53 7.15 -20.79
CA PHE A 275 -44.28 7.86 -22.05
C PHE A 275 -45.24 7.33 -23.12
N GLU A 276 -45.86 8.25 -23.85
CA GLU A 276 -46.79 7.95 -24.95
C GLU A 276 -46.35 8.77 -26.16
N PHE A 277 -46.00 8.11 -27.26
CA PHE A 277 -45.60 8.74 -28.51
C PHE A 277 -46.61 8.41 -29.60
N THR A 278 -46.99 9.41 -30.39
CA THR A 278 -47.90 9.26 -31.52
C THR A 278 -47.31 9.93 -32.76
N SER A 279 -47.41 9.26 -33.91
CA SER A 279 -47.01 9.81 -35.20
C SER A 279 -48.08 9.54 -36.25
N GLU A 280 -48.57 10.61 -36.88
CA GLU A 280 -49.56 10.56 -37.97
C GLU A 280 -48.90 10.52 -39.36
N SER A 281 -47.57 10.73 -39.43
CA SER A 281 -46.84 10.66 -40.69
C SER A 281 -46.53 9.19 -41.05
N ILE A 282 -46.60 8.87 -42.35
CA ILE A 282 -46.25 7.54 -42.87
C ILE A 282 -44.74 7.35 -42.71
N ILE A 283 -44.31 6.92 -41.53
CA ILE A 283 -42.93 6.49 -41.33
C ILE A 283 -42.79 5.20 -42.12
N LYS A 284 -42.14 5.28 -43.29
CA LYS A 284 -41.89 4.15 -44.21
C LYS A 284 -41.20 2.94 -43.54
N ASN A 285 -40.70 3.10 -42.32
CA ASN A 285 -40.03 2.05 -41.56
C ASN A 285 -40.40 2.11 -40.05
N ALA A 286 -41.25 1.20 -39.59
CA ALA A 286 -41.65 1.08 -38.18
C ALA A 286 -40.46 0.94 -37.21
N ASN A 287 -39.35 0.33 -37.66
CA ASN A 287 -38.13 0.18 -36.85
C ASN A 287 -37.43 1.54 -36.58
N SER A 288 -37.57 2.50 -37.50
CA SER A 288 -37.00 3.83 -37.30
C SER A 288 -37.78 4.67 -36.28
N PHE A 289 -39.10 4.45 -36.16
CA PHE A 289 -39.94 5.03 -35.12
C PHE A 289 -39.62 4.40 -33.75
N PHE A 290 -39.46 3.07 -33.72
CA PHE A 290 -39.04 2.33 -32.53
C PHE A 290 -37.76 2.90 -31.93
N ASN A 291 -36.66 2.91 -32.68
CA ASN A 291 -35.35 3.35 -32.19
C ASN A 291 -35.30 4.81 -31.72
N ARG A 292 -36.19 5.67 -32.23
CA ARG A 292 -36.26 7.08 -31.85
C ARG A 292 -37.11 7.34 -30.61
N THR A 293 -38.14 6.52 -30.38
CA THR A 293 -39.04 6.66 -29.22
C THR A 293 -38.49 6.02 -27.96
N THR A 294 -37.50 5.12 -28.05
CA THR A 294 -36.84 4.50 -26.88
C THR A 294 -35.92 5.47 -26.13
N TYR A 295 -35.46 6.52 -26.80
CA TYR A 295 -34.42 7.41 -26.29
C TYR A 295 -34.84 8.27 -25.07
N PRO A 296 -36.01 8.95 -25.06
CA PRO A 296 -36.50 9.64 -23.86
C PRO A 296 -36.75 8.72 -22.64
N PRO A 297 -37.41 7.55 -22.76
CA PRO A 297 -37.58 6.63 -21.63
C PRO A 297 -36.25 5.99 -21.17
N ASP A 298 -35.28 5.78 -22.06
CA ASP A 298 -33.95 5.29 -21.67
C ASP A 298 -33.18 6.32 -20.83
N SER A 299 -33.25 7.60 -21.21
CA SER A 299 -32.48 8.68 -20.59
C SER A 299 -33.08 9.25 -19.30
N ILE A 300 -34.26 8.81 -18.84
CA ILE A 300 -34.89 9.37 -17.64
C ILE A 300 -34.10 9.06 -16.36
N ALA A 301 -33.91 10.04 -15.49
CA ALA A 301 -33.21 9.88 -14.21
C ALA A 301 -33.74 10.86 -13.15
N SER A 302 -33.62 10.51 -11.86
CA SER A 302 -33.96 11.42 -10.76
C SER A 302 -32.98 12.60 -10.71
N ASN A 303 -33.46 13.81 -10.42
CA ASN A 303 -32.61 14.99 -10.24
C ASN A 303 -31.73 14.94 -8.99
N LYS A 304 -32.02 14.08 -8.01
CA LYS A 304 -31.28 14.00 -6.74
C LYS A 304 -30.14 12.98 -6.85
N ARG A 305 -28.91 13.38 -6.52
CA ARG A 305 -27.79 12.44 -6.29
C ARG A 305 -28.00 11.70 -4.97
N HIS A 306 -27.71 10.41 -4.94
CA HIS A 306 -27.97 9.53 -3.78
C HIS A 306 -27.21 9.98 -2.52
N VAL A 307 -27.95 10.43 -1.50
CA VAL A 307 -27.44 10.97 -0.22
C VAL A 307 -26.92 9.88 0.73
N PHE A 308 -27.41 8.64 0.57
CA PHE A 308 -27.11 7.52 1.47
C PHE A 308 -25.61 7.18 1.57
N PHE A 309 -24.88 7.16 0.46
CA PHE A 309 -23.44 6.90 0.49
C PHE A 309 -22.69 8.01 1.19
N THR A 310 -23.11 9.26 0.98
CA THR A 310 -22.57 10.43 1.65
C THR A 310 -22.83 10.35 3.16
N ASP A 311 -24.02 9.93 3.59
CA ASP A 311 -24.39 9.78 5.00
C ASP A 311 -23.62 8.65 5.69
N VAL A 312 -23.42 7.51 5.02
CA VAL A 312 -22.61 6.40 5.55
C VAL A 312 -21.14 6.83 5.65
N ILE A 313 -20.59 7.48 4.61
CA ILE A 313 -19.22 8.00 4.65
C ILE A 313 -19.09 9.06 5.76
N GLN A 314 -20.07 9.94 5.91
CA GLN A 314 -20.12 10.97 6.96
C GLN A 314 -20.15 10.35 8.36
N ALA A 315 -21.01 9.36 8.60
CA ALA A 315 -21.07 8.64 9.88
C ALA A 315 -19.73 7.95 10.22
N ASN A 316 -19.09 7.36 9.21
CA ASN A 316 -17.78 6.73 9.35
C ASN A 316 -16.66 7.75 9.64
N MET A 317 -16.74 8.94 9.03
CA MET A 317 -15.84 10.06 9.31
C MET A 317 -16.04 10.58 10.73
N ASP A 318 -17.28 10.73 11.19
CA ASP A 318 -17.63 11.19 12.53
C ASP A 318 -17.19 10.21 13.63
N LEU A 319 -17.07 8.92 13.30
CA LEU A 319 -16.49 7.90 14.18
C LEU A 319 -14.96 7.81 14.10
N LEU A 320 -14.30 8.63 13.27
CA LEU A 320 -12.86 8.63 13.02
C LEU A 320 -12.29 7.24 12.71
N LEU A 321 -13.03 6.48 11.89
CA LEU A 321 -12.67 5.11 11.53
C LEU A 321 -11.69 5.04 10.33
N TYR A 322 -11.43 6.18 9.70
CA TYR A 322 -10.45 6.31 8.63
C TYR A 322 -9.14 6.90 9.17
N ASP A 323 -8.00 6.49 8.60
CA ASP A 323 -6.78 7.25 8.82
C ASP A 323 -6.88 8.68 8.29
N TYR A 324 -5.94 9.50 8.73
CA TYR A 324 -5.91 10.90 8.35
C TYR A 324 -5.66 11.12 6.85
N SER A 325 -4.87 10.24 6.21
CA SER A 325 -4.55 10.35 4.77
C SER A 325 -5.82 10.19 3.92
N PHE A 326 -6.67 9.25 4.32
CA PHE A 326 -7.94 8.94 3.71
C PHE A 326 -8.98 10.01 4.02
N TYR A 327 -9.05 10.47 5.27
CA TYR A 327 -9.88 11.62 5.66
C TYR A 327 -9.58 12.86 4.80
N SER A 328 -8.29 13.21 4.64
CA SER A 328 -7.86 14.35 3.84
C SER A 328 -8.27 14.21 2.37
N ARG A 329 -8.18 12.98 1.83
CA ARG A 329 -8.60 12.66 0.47
C ARG A 329 -10.12 12.77 0.29
N ILE A 330 -10.92 12.22 1.21
CA ILE A 330 -12.38 12.33 1.17
C ILE A 330 -12.81 13.79 1.29
N SER A 331 -12.20 14.55 2.20
CA SER A 331 -12.52 15.96 2.38
C SER A 331 -12.25 16.77 1.10
N ARG A 332 -11.17 16.46 0.38
CA ARG A 332 -10.87 17.10 -0.92
C ARG A 332 -11.82 16.68 -2.04
N LEU A 333 -12.19 15.38 -2.11
CA LEU A 333 -12.98 14.83 -3.22
C LEU A 333 -14.49 15.04 -3.06
N LEU A 334 -15.01 14.91 -1.85
CA LEU A 334 -16.44 14.93 -1.53
C LEU A 334 -16.85 16.16 -0.71
N SER A 335 -15.90 17.02 -0.33
CA SER A 335 -16.14 18.20 0.52
C SER A 335 -16.77 17.87 1.88
N LEU A 336 -16.61 16.63 2.34
CA LEU A 336 -17.08 16.19 3.67
C LEU A 336 -16.06 16.56 4.75
N LYS A 337 -16.56 16.82 5.95
CA LYS A 337 -15.79 17.09 7.17
C LYS A 337 -16.50 16.42 8.33
N VAL A 338 -15.79 16.10 9.41
CA VAL A 338 -16.49 15.65 10.64
C VAL A 338 -17.52 16.68 11.10
N THR A 339 -18.67 16.22 11.57
CA THR A 339 -19.79 17.09 11.97
C THR A 339 -19.42 18.04 13.12
N TYR A 340 -18.47 17.64 13.97
CA TYR A 340 -17.93 18.44 15.06
C TYR A 340 -16.65 19.22 14.70
N HIS A 341 -16.42 19.51 13.41
CA HIS A 341 -15.22 20.22 12.96
C HIS A 341 -15.06 21.62 13.59
N SER A 342 -16.16 22.33 13.88
CA SER A 342 -16.11 23.60 14.60
C SER A 342 -15.49 23.46 15.99
N LEU A 343 -15.86 22.42 16.74
CA LEU A 343 -15.30 22.15 18.07
C LEU A 343 -13.81 21.83 18.03
N ILE A 344 -13.32 21.22 16.94
CA ILE A 344 -11.88 21.00 16.72
C ILE A 344 -11.16 22.34 16.52
N ASN A 345 -11.75 23.27 15.76
CA ASN A 345 -11.15 24.59 15.56
C ASN A 345 -11.15 25.42 16.86
N ASP A 346 -12.20 25.30 17.67
CA ASP A 346 -12.28 25.94 18.99
C ASP A 346 -11.27 25.33 19.98
N PHE A 347 -11.05 24.02 19.94
CA PHE A 347 -9.98 23.34 20.68
C PHE A 347 -8.60 23.90 20.29
N SER A 348 -8.30 23.99 18.99
CA SER A 348 -7.03 24.54 18.50
C SER A 348 -6.82 25.99 18.93
N SER A 349 -7.87 26.80 18.87
CA SER A 349 -7.82 28.21 19.33
C SER A 349 -7.55 28.30 20.84
N SER A 350 -8.19 27.43 21.64
CA SER A 350 -7.98 27.37 23.09
C SER A 350 -6.57 26.91 23.46
N LEU A 351 -5.98 26.01 22.67
CA LEU A 351 -4.59 25.58 22.84
C LEU A 351 -3.61 26.73 22.52
N ILE A 352 -3.87 27.51 21.47
CA ILE A 352 -3.08 28.69 21.12
C ILE A 352 -3.16 29.73 22.26
N ASP A 353 -4.36 30.01 22.77
CA ASP A 353 -4.56 30.93 23.90
C ASP A 353 -3.80 30.46 25.15
N LEU A 354 -3.79 29.15 25.43
CA LEU A 354 -3.07 28.58 26.57
C LEU A 354 -1.55 28.80 26.45
N LEU A 355 -1.01 28.70 25.23
CA LEU A 355 0.40 28.93 24.96
C LEU A 355 0.75 30.42 25.05
N ILE A 356 -0.07 31.31 24.47
CA ILE A 356 0.11 32.78 24.55
C ILE A 356 0.09 33.25 26.00
N LYS A 357 -0.89 32.81 26.81
CA LYS A 357 -0.97 33.13 28.25
C LYS A 357 0.22 32.59 29.04
N GLY A 358 0.87 31.53 28.55
CA GLY A 358 2.08 30.96 29.13
C GLY A 358 3.35 31.77 28.85
N GLY A 359 3.30 32.82 28.03
CA GLY A 359 4.46 33.68 27.75
C GLY A 359 5.39 33.17 26.64
N SER A 360 4.96 32.21 25.81
CA SER A 360 5.72 31.83 24.62
C SER A 360 5.61 32.93 23.55
N ALA A 361 6.72 33.56 23.19
CA ALA A 361 6.79 34.52 22.10
C ALA A 361 6.54 33.81 20.75
N PHE A 362 5.32 33.85 20.27
CA PHE A 362 5.00 33.51 18.88
C PHE A 362 5.11 34.77 18.00
N ASP A 363 5.46 34.56 16.73
CA ASP A 363 5.34 35.61 15.72
C ASP A 363 3.90 36.16 15.69
N VAL A 364 3.80 37.49 15.56
CA VAL A 364 2.62 38.33 15.75
C VAL A 364 1.38 37.90 14.94
N GLU A 365 1.52 37.10 13.88
CA GLU A 365 0.42 36.71 12.99
C GLU A 365 -0.52 35.61 13.54
N ILE A 366 -0.11 34.80 14.53
CA ILE A 366 -0.96 33.74 15.13
C ILE A 366 -2.08 34.34 16.01
N THR A 367 -1.95 35.61 16.42
CA THR A 367 -2.90 36.32 17.31
C THR A 367 -4.27 36.63 16.67
N THR A 368 -4.48 36.26 15.40
CA THR A 368 -5.76 36.46 14.69
C THR A 368 -6.79 35.36 14.96
N CYS A 369 -6.42 34.23 15.57
CA CYS A 369 -7.34 33.17 15.99
C CYS A 369 -7.96 33.46 17.38
N LYS A 370 -8.65 34.60 17.53
CA LYS A 370 -9.41 34.87 18.77
C LYS A 370 -10.74 34.12 18.70
N SER A 371 -10.91 33.09 19.53
CA SER A 371 -12.23 32.50 19.78
C SER A 371 -13.00 33.35 20.80
N ASN A 372 -14.33 33.41 20.67
CA ASN A 372 -15.21 34.11 21.60
C ASN A 372 -15.53 33.28 22.88
N MET A 373 -15.02 32.06 23.01
CA MET A 373 -15.25 31.18 24.17
C MET A 373 -13.95 30.53 24.64
N VAL A 374 -13.40 31.02 25.76
CA VAL A 374 -12.27 30.38 26.44
C VAL A 374 -12.80 29.23 27.30
N ARG A 375 -12.72 28.00 26.81
CA ARG A 375 -12.96 26.76 27.58
C ARG A 375 -11.68 25.95 27.68
N GLU A 376 -11.59 25.05 28.67
CA GLU A 376 -10.45 24.14 28.76
C GLU A 376 -10.47 23.14 27.59
N CYS A 377 -9.28 22.80 27.06
CA CYS A 377 -9.12 21.85 25.96
C CYS A 377 -9.77 20.47 26.26
N SER A 378 -9.77 20.06 27.53
CA SER A 378 -10.42 18.82 28.03
C SER A 378 -11.95 18.82 27.85
N GLU A 379 -12.59 19.98 27.98
CA GLU A 379 -14.05 20.11 27.82
C GLU A 379 -14.48 19.86 26.38
N PHE A 380 -13.74 20.38 25.40
CA PHE A 380 -14.03 20.14 23.98
C PHE A 380 -13.95 18.65 23.63
N VAL A 381 -12.94 17.94 24.16
CA VAL A 381 -12.83 16.48 24.00
C VAL A 381 -14.07 15.76 24.54
N ASN A 382 -14.57 16.17 25.71
CA ASN A 382 -15.76 15.57 26.31
C ASN A 382 -17.03 15.90 25.53
N ILE A 383 -17.20 17.14 25.05
CA ILE A 383 -18.34 17.55 24.23
C ILE A 383 -18.36 16.75 22.93
N ILE A 384 -17.21 16.57 22.26
CA ILE A 384 -17.09 15.78 21.04
C ILE A 384 -17.50 14.32 21.31
N LYS A 385 -17.02 13.71 22.39
CA LYS A 385 -17.41 12.33 22.76
C LYS A 385 -18.91 12.17 22.96
N LEU A 386 -19.56 13.18 23.56
CA LEU A 386 -21.01 13.17 23.79
C LEU A 386 -21.82 13.45 22.52
N SER A 387 -21.24 14.16 21.54
CA SER A 387 -21.93 14.52 20.30
C SER A 387 -21.94 13.41 19.24
N VAL A 388 -21.14 12.36 19.39
CA VAL A 388 -21.10 11.25 18.41
C VAL A 388 -22.22 10.23 18.70
N PRO A 389 -23.16 10.02 17.76
CA PRO A 389 -24.25 9.06 17.92
C PRO A 389 -23.74 7.62 18.12
N GLY A 390 -24.35 6.88 19.05
CA GLY A 390 -24.02 5.47 19.31
C GLY A 390 -22.83 5.24 20.26
N LEU A 391 -22.13 6.29 20.69
CA LEU A 391 -21.10 6.23 21.75
C LEU A 391 -21.61 6.70 23.12
N SER A 392 -22.74 7.43 23.17
CA SER A 392 -23.28 8.09 24.37
C SER A 392 -24.36 7.30 25.13
N ASN A 393 -24.91 6.21 24.57
CA ASN A 393 -25.96 5.43 25.23
C ASN A 393 -25.37 4.37 26.16
N GLN A 394 -25.38 4.64 27.47
CA GLN A 394 -24.92 3.74 28.53
C GLN A 394 -25.87 2.57 28.86
N ASN A 395 -27.04 2.53 28.22
CA ASN A 395 -28.08 1.55 28.50
C ASN A 395 -28.26 0.62 27.30
N VAL A 396 -27.83 -0.63 27.47
CA VAL A 396 -28.29 -1.91 26.86
C VAL A 396 -27.07 -2.86 26.78
N ASP A 397 -27.32 -4.15 27.00
CA ASP A 397 -26.37 -5.26 27.06
C ASP A 397 -25.14 -5.13 26.14
N GLY A 398 -23.94 -5.33 26.72
CA GLY A 398 -22.66 -5.20 26.01
C GLY A 398 -21.78 -4.01 26.41
N LYS A 399 -21.83 -3.58 27.70
CA LYS A 399 -21.02 -2.47 28.26
C LYS A 399 -19.54 -2.51 27.82
N ASP A 400 -18.93 -3.70 27.79
CA ASP A 400 -17.53 -3.85 27.42
C ASP A 400 -17.25 -3.51 25.94
N ALA A 401 -18.17 -3.86 25.03
CA ALA A 401 -18.03 -3.56 23.61
C ALA A 401 -18.19 -2.05 23.33
N THR A 402 -19.14 -1.40 24.00
CA THR A 402 -19.35 0.05 23.90
C THR A 402 -18.18 0.83 24.50
N MET A 403 -17.68 0.42 25.67
CA MET A 403 -16.50 1.04 26.28
C MET A 403 -15.26 0.86 25.42
N ARG A 404 -15.07 -0.32 24.80
CA ARG A 404 -13.97 -0.55 23.86
C ARG A 404 -14.07 0.38 22.64
N ARG A 405 -15.26 0.56 22.07
CA ARG A 405 -15.49 1.52 20.96
C ARG A 405 -15.17 2.96 21.37
N LEU A 406 -15.59 3.37 22.56
CA LEU A 406 -15.29 4.70 23.10
C LEU A 406 -13.78 4.91 23.28
N ARG A 407 -13.05 3.89 23.76
CA ARG A 407 -11.58 3.94 23.90
C ARG A 407 -10.87 4.04 22.56
N ILE A 408 -11.31 3.28 21.56
CA ILE A 408 -10.80 3.38 20.18
C ILE A 408 -11.05 4.78 19.63
N PHE A 409 -12.29 5.29 19.75
CA PHE A 409 -12.65 6.63 19.30
C PHE A 409 -11.80 7.70 19.98
N ASN A 410 -11.61 7.61 21.30
CA ASN A 410 -10.80 8.56 22.08
C ASN A 410 -9.34 8.58 21.59
N LYS A 411 -8.76 7.41 21.34
CA LYS A 411 -7.42 7.28 20.76
C LYS A 411 -7.34 7.88 19.35
N SER A 412 -8.33 7.62 18.49
CA SER A 412 -8.41 8.20 17.14
C SER A 412 -8.60 9.72 17.19
N LEU A 413 -9.42 10.23 18.11
CA LEU A 413 -9.64 11.66 18.30
C LEU A 413 -8.36 12.38 18.70
N ALA A 414 -7.59 11.82 19.63
CA ALA A 414 -6.28 12.34 20.00
C ALA A 414 -5.33 12.47 18.79
N SER A 415 -5.25 11.43 17.94
CA SER A 415 -4.44 11.46 16.72
C SER A 415 -4.97 12.45 15.68
N HIS A 416 -6.29 12.57 15.54
CA HIS A 416 -6.93 13.47 14.59
C HIS A 416 -6.74 14.95 14.97
N LEU A 417 -6.81 15.27 16.27
CA LEU A 417 -6.53 16.61 16.78
C LEU A 417 -5.08 17.00 16.50
N ALA A 418 -4.12 16.11 16.78
CA ALA A 418 -2.70 16.32 16.48
C ALA A 418 -2.46 16.63 14.99
N HIS A 419 -3.03 15.82 14.09
CA HIS A 419 -2.93 16.04 12.64
C HIS A 419 -3.63 17.31 12.15
N THR A 420 -4.67 17.76 12.83
CA THR A 420 -5.39 18.98 12.45
C THR A 420 -4.60 20.21 12.86
N ILE A 421 -3.92 20.17 14.01
CA ILE A 421 -3.01 21.22 14.46
C ILE A 421 -1.84 21.35 13.49
N ASP A 422 -1.17 20.25 13.13
CA ASP A 422 -0.01 20.26 12.22
C ASP A 422 -0.32 20.69 10.78
N LYS A 423 -1.59 20.85 10.38
CA LYS A 423 -1.94 21.46 9.10
C LYS A 423 -1.72 22.98 9.05
N GLY A 424 -1.47 23.63 10.19
CA GLY A 424 -1.10 25.04 10.22
C GLY A 424 0.36 25.24 9.84
N ASP A 425 0.64 25.99 8.77
CA ASP A 425 2.00 26.21 8.24
C ASP A 425 3.02 26.78 9.26
N LYS A 426 2.55 27.32 10.40
CA LYS A 426 3.38 27.96 11.43
C LYS A 426 3.18 27.39 12.85
N PHE A 427 2.27 26.43 13.03
CA PHE A 427 1.87 25.93 14.35
C PHE A 427 1.64 24.41 14.29
N GLY A 428 2.38 23.66 15.09
CA GLY A 428 2.37 22.20 15.05
C GLY A 428 2.75 21.55 16.37
N VAL A 429 2.40 20.27 16.55
CA VAL A 429 2.73 19.43 17.71
C VAL A 429 4.23 19.43 17.99
N GLY A 430 5.06 19.34 16.95
CA GLY A 430 6.52 19.41 17.09
C GLY A 430 7.01 20.79 17.58
N VAL A 431 6.42 21.88 17.08
CA VAL A 431 6.74 23.25 17.53
C VAL A 431 6.37 23.43 19.01
N ILE A 432 5.19 22.97 19.41
CA ILE A 432 4.72 22.99 20.80
C ILE A 432 5.68 22.18 21.70
N GLY A 433 6.05 20.97 21.26
CA GLY A 433 7.01 20.12 21.97
C GLY A 433 8.36 20.80 22.18
N LYS A 434 8.89 21.47 21.15
CA LYS A 434 10.15 22.22 21.23
C LYS A 434 10.07 23.39 22.22
N ILE A 435 8.97 24.14 22.20
CA ILE A 435 8.75 25.27 23.12
C ILE A 435 8.78 24.78 24.57
N ILE A 436 8.05 23.70 24.88
CA ILE A 436 8.02 23.14 26.24
C ILE A 436 9.38 22.59 26.65
N ALA A 437 10.10 21.93 25.74
CA ALA A 437 11.44 21.43 26.02
C ALA A 437 12.44 22.56 26.38
N SER A 438 12.23 23.76 25.85
CA SER A 438 13.13 24.91 26.01
C SER A 438 12.79 25.90 27.15
N ASN A 439 11.56 25.88 27.69
CA ASN A 439 11.08 26.90 28.62
C ASN A 439 10.63 26.34 29.98
N THR A 440 11.15 26.89 31.07
CA THR A 440 10.86 26.46 32.45
C THR A 440 9.72 27.23 33.14
N ASN A 441 9.19 28.29 32.54
CA ASN A 441 8.22 29.22 33.17
C ASN A 441 6.76 29.09 32.66
N LEU A 442 6.43 28.05 31.88
CA LEU A 442 5.14 27.91 31.19
C LEU A 442 4.03 27.27 32.08
N ASN A 443 2.78 27.33 31.62
CA ASN A 443 1.66 26.44 32.02
C ASN A 443 1.95 24.96 31.62
N GLN A 444 3.13 24.48 32.00
CA GLN A 444 3.78 23.28 31.49
C GLN A 444 2.93 22.04 31.74
N LYS A 445 2.37 21.89 32.95
CA LYS A 445 1.53 20.73 33.29
C LYS A 445 0.29 20.59 32.39
N SER A 446 -0.39 21.70 32.08
CA SER A 446 -1.59 21.66 31.25
C SER A 446 -1.28 21.32 29.79
N ILE A 447 -0.22 21.93 29.24
CA ILE A 447 0.18 21.67 27.85
C ILE A 447 0.81 20.27 27.71
N GLU A 448 1.61 19.82 28.68
CA GLU A 448 2.12 18.45 28.75
C GLU A 448 0.98 17.43 28.83
N GLY A 449 -0.06 17.71 29.62
CA GLY A 449 -1.26 16.88 29.67
C GLY A 449 -1.95 16.74 28.31
N ILE A 450 -1.90 17.78 27.46
CA ILE A 450 -2.43 17.77 26.08
C ILE A 450 -1.51 16.98 25.15
N LEU A 451 -0.19 17.18 25.23
CA LEU A 451 0.78 16.41 24.44
C LEU A 451 0.72 14.91 24.76
N HIS A 452 0.60 14.56 26.05
CA HIS A 452 0.44 13.18 26.49
C HIS A 452 -0.88 12.60 26.00
N TYR A 453 -1.94 13.41 25.99
CA TYR A 453 -3.23 13.00 25.43
C TYR A 453 -3.13 12.73 23.93
N PHE A 454 -2.38 13.52 23.15
CA PHE A 454 -2.13 13.24 21.73
C PHE A 454 -1.42 11.90 21.53
N CYS A 455 -0.35 11.63 22.30
CA CYS A 455 0.34 10.33 22.29
C CYS A 455 -0.58 9.18 22.72
N HIS A 456 -1.50 9.42 23.65
CA HIS A 456 -2.56 8.49 24.04
C HIS A 456 -2.06 7.08 24.39
N ALA A 457 -1.06 6.99 25.28
CA ALA A 457 -0.56 5.72 25.78
C ALA A 457 -1.64 4.99 26.61
N ILE A 458 -2.06 3.81 26.15
CA ILE A 458 -3.14 3.02 26.77
C ILE A 458 -2.88 1.52 26.61
N ASP A 459 -3.46 0.70 27.49
CA ASP A 459 -3.40 -0.77 27.38
C ASP A 459 -3.81 -1.26 25.98
N ARG A 460 -3.03 -2.17 25.42
CA ARG A 460 -3.26 -2.79 24.12
C ARG A 460 -4.56 -3.58 24.05
N ASN A 461 -4.95 -4.17 25.18
CA ASN A 461 -6.24 -4.85 25.32
C ASN A 461 -7.41 -3.87 25.49
N LEU A 462 -7.12 -2.57 25.59
CA LEU A 462 -8.09 -1.50 25.86
C LEU A 462 -8.92 -1.81 27.11
N SER A 463 -8.28 -2.36 28.15
CA SER A 463 -8.88 -2.78 29.42
C SER A 463 -9.18 -1.60 30.34
N SER A 464 -8.32 -0.58 30.31
CA SER A 464 -8.42 0.64 31.12
C SER A 464 -8.77 1.86 30.26
N ASP A 465 -9.24 2.93 30.91
CA ASP A 465 -9.39 4.24 30.26
C ASP A 465 -8.03 4.96 30.21
N TYR A 466 -7.93 5.94 29.30
CA TYR A 466 -6.73 6.76 29.19
C TYR A 466 -6.43 7.50 30.50
N SER A 467 -5.16 7.43 30.93
CA SER A 467 -4.63 8.20 32.04
C SER A 467 -3.37 8.95 31.59
N GLN A 468 -3.25 10.22 31.98
CA GLN A 468 -2.02 10.99 31.78
C GLN A 468 -0.81 10.37 32.49
N SER A 469 -1.03 9.61 33.56
CA SER A 469 0.07 8.96 34.29
C SER A 469 0.74 7.84 33.51
N THR A 470 0.11 7.25 32.48
CA THR A 470 0.67 6.11 31.75
C THR A 470 1.97 6.47 31.05
N LEU A 471 2.05 7.63 30.38
CA LEU A 471 3.28 8.09 29.74
C LEU A 471 4.33 8.54 30.76
N ASN A 472 3.91 9.13 31.88
CA ASN A 472 4.81 9.50 32.97
C ASN A 472 5.46 8.27 33.62
N LYS A 473 4.74 7.16 33.81
CA LYS A 473 5.32 5.91 34.31
C LYS A 473 6.47 5.42 33.42
N ILE A 474 6.32 5.54 32.11
CA ILE A 474 7.37 5.17 31.15
C ILE A 474 8.61 6.05 31.36
N PHE A 475 8.42 7.37 31.54
CA PHE A 475 9.52 8.29 31.81
C PHE A 475 10.15 8.05 33.19
N GLU A 476 9.36 7.74 34.21
CA GLU A 476 9.84 7.39 35.56
C GLU A 476 10.69 6.12 35.53
N ILE A 477 10.30 5.09 34.77
CA ILE A 477 11.13 3.89 34.56
C ILE A 477 12.49 4.28 33.98
N CYS A 478 12.55 5.22 33.02
CA CYS A 478 13.81 5.70 32.45
C CYS A 478 14.70 6.46 33.45
N THR A 479 14.17 6.90 34.61
CA THR A 479 14.95 7.60 35.65
C THR A 479 15.60 6.68 36.68
N LEU A 480 15.35 5.37 36.61
CA LEU A 480 15.98 4.40 37.50
C LEU A 480 17.50 4.38 37.29
N SER A 481 18.25 4.21 38.38
CA SER A 481 19.71 4.26 38.37
C SER A 481 20.38 3.05 37.69
N ASP A 482 19.67 1.93 37.58
CA ASP A 482 20.18 0.70 36.96
C ASP A 482 19.56 0.47 35.57
N LEU A 483 20.39 0.62 34.53
CA LEU A 483 20.02 0.42 33.13
C LEU A 483 19.45 -0.97 32.83
N TRP A 484 19.88 -2.02 33.55
CA TRP A 484 19.33 -3.36 33.37
C TRP A 484 17.86 -3.42 33.83
N HIS A 485 17.56 -2.80 34.96
CA HIS A 485 16.19 -2.69 35.47
C HIS A 485 15.31 -1.81 34.56
N VAL A 486 15.85 -0.69 34.08
CA VAL A 486 15.21 0.20 33.08
C VAL A 486 14.76 -0.64 31.88
N LYS A 487 15.69 -1.38 31.26
CA LYS A 487 15.42 -2.22 30.08
C LYS A 487 14.33 -3.26 30.31
N CYS A 488 14.42 -4.02 31.40
CA CYS A 488 13.46 -5.09 31.69
C CYS A 488 12.04 -4.56 31.93
N GLN A 489 11.91 -3.47 32.70
CA GLN A 489 10.62 -2.87 33.00
C GLN A 489 10.02 -2.16 31.79
N LEU A 490 10.81 -1.39 31.03
CA LEU A 490 10.37 -0.76 29.78
C LEU A 490 9.83 -1.79 28.80
N GLN A 491 10.54 -2.89 28.60
CA GLN A 491 10.11 -3.91 27.65
C GLN A 491 8.78 -4.54 28.08
N ALA A 492 8.61 -4.85 29.38
CA ALA A 492 7.35 -5.41 29.90
C ALA A 492 6.18 -4.42 29.77
N GLU A 493 6.40 -3.17 30.17
CA GLU A 493 5.36 -2.14 30.14
C GLU A 493 4.98 -1.79 28.70
N MET A 494 5.97 -1.58 27.83
CA MET A 494 5.73 -1.28 26.41
C MET A 494 4.91 -2.36 25.72
N LEU A 495 5.21 -3.64 25.95
CA LEU A 495 4.47 -4.77 25.34
C LEU A 495 2.97 -4.74 25.66
N SER A 496 2.61 -4.19 26.81
CA SER A 496 1.22 -4.05 27.25
C SER A 496 0.50 -2.83 26.68
N LEU A 497 1.21 -1.90 26.05
CA LEU A 497 0.68 -0.59 25.65
C LEU A 497 0.53 -0.41 24.14
N THR A 498 -0.31 0.55 23.77
CA THR A 498 -0.44 1.13 22.43
C THR A 498 -0.36 2.64 22.52
N ILE A 499 0.31 3.26 21.54
CA ILE A 499 0.56 4.71 21.47
C ILE A 499 0.20 5.19 20.06
N ASN A 500 -0.21 6.45 19.93
CA ASN A 500 -0.38 7.11 18.65
C ASN A 500 1.00 7.51 18.09
N SER A 501 1.40 6.84 17.02
CA SER A 501 2.73 6.96 16.42
C SER A 501 3.02 8.36 15.86
N TYR A 502 2.03 8.99 15.21
CA TYR A 502 2.21 10.32 14.61
C TYR A 502 2.58 11.43 15.62
N PRO A 503 1.78 11.73 16.65
CA PRO A 503 2.13 12.78 17.61
C PRO A 503 3.39 12.42 18.40
N PHE A 504 3.59 11.14 18.72
CA PHE A 504 4.82 10.71 19.39
C PHE A 504 6.06 10.98 18.52
N TYR A 505 5.98 10.75 17.21
CA TYR A 505 7.03 11.12 16.27
C TYR A 505 7.29 12.62 16.24
N CYS A 506 6.25 13.46 16.15
CA CYS A 506 6.42 14.91 16.15
C CYS A 506 7.18 15.39 17.41
N LEU A 507 6.91 14.77 18.57
CA LEU A 507 7.59 15.06 19.83
C LEU A 507 9.00 14.47 19.92
N LEU A 508 9.25 13.35 19.24
CA LEU A 508 10.58 12.78 19.10
C LEU A 508 11.48 13.72 18.29
N ASP A 509 10.99 14.16 17.12
CA ASP A 509 11.75 15.04 16.21
C ASP A 509 11.99 16.43 16.81
N SER A 510 11.04 16.93 17.61
CA SER A 510 11.19 18.20 18.31
C SER A 510 12.19 18.19 19.48
N GLY A 511 12.72 17.01 19.85
CA GLY A 511 13.57 16.84 21.03
C GLY A 511 12.82 16.86 22.37
N TYR A 512 11.48 16.88 22.37
CA TYR A 512 10.69 16.88 23.60
C TYR A 512 10.90 15.59 24.40
N ILE A 513 10.83 14.43 23.73
CA ILE A 513 11.04 13.14 24.40
C ILE A 513 12.45 13.06 24.99
N PHE A 514 13.46 13.52 24.26
CA PHE A 514 14.84 13.56 24.75
C PHE A 514 15.00 14.46 25.99
N SER A 515 14.33 15.62 26.03
CA SER A 515 14.36 16.53 27.19
C SER A 515 13.78 15.93 28.47
N LYS A 516 13.03 14.83 28.37
CA LYS A 516 12.46 14.10 29.51
C LYS A 516 13.34 12.95 29.99
N MET A 517 14.45 12.66 29.30
CA MET A 517 15.35 11.57 29.66
C MET A 517 16.50 12.08 30.54
N PRO A 518 16.96 11.28 31.51
CA PRO A 518 18.10 11.67 32.36
C PRO A 518 19.45 11.57 31.62
N SER A 519 19.56 10.73 30.59
CA SER A 519 20.77 10.54 29.80
C SER A 519 20.47 10.07 28.38
N THR A 520 21.48 10.10 27.51
CA THR A 520 21.41 9.58 26.14
C THR A 520 21.14 8.06 26.14
N GLU A 521 21.75 7.30 27.05
CA GLU A 521 21.56 5.85 27.15
C GLU A 521 20.11 5.51 27.50
N ALA A 522 19.50 6.22 28.45
CA ALA A 522 18.10 6.03 28.83
C ALA A 522 17.15 6.35 27.65
N PHE A 523 17.48 7.38 26.86
CA PHE A 523 16.76 7.70 25.63
C PHE A 523 16.87 6.59 24.59
N VAL A 524 18.06 6.03 24.38
CA VAL A 524 18.28 4.93 23.41
C VAL A 524 17.58 3.66 23.88
N GLU A 525 17.59 3.33 25.17
CA GLU A 525 16.82 2.21 25.73
C GLU A 525 15.31 2.37 25.49
N LEU A 526 14.78 3.57 25.69
CA LEU A 526 13.39 3.88 25.37
C LEU A 526 13.10 3.62 23.88
N LEU A 527 13.93 4.14 22.97
CA LEU A 527 13.78 3.92 21.53
C LEU A 527 13.91 2.45 21.13
N SER A 528 14.83 1.73 21.77
CA SER A 528 15.02 0.29 21.60
C SER A 528 13.73 -0.48 21.96
N ALA A 529 13.10 -0.14 23.09
CA ALA A 529 11.81 -0.73 23.48
C ALA A 529 10.70 -0.40 22.48
N PHE A 530 10.62 0.85 22.01
CA PHE A 530 9.65 1.28 21.00
C PHE A 530 9.79 0.52 19.67
N MET A 531 11.02 0.29 19.22
CA MET A 531 11.28 -0.48 17.99
C MET A 531 10.69 -1.90 18.04
N LEU A 532 10.61 -2.51 19.22
CA LEU A 532 10.08 -3.85 19.37
C LEU A 532 8.54 -3.90 19.36
N VAL A 533 7.87 -2.83 19.81
CA VAL A 533 6.43 -2.87 20.11
C VAL A 533 5.56 -2.07 19.15
N CYS A 534 6.06 -0.95 18.63
CA CYS A 534 5.25 -0.06 17.77
C CYS A 534 4.91 -0.67 16.41
N ASP A 535 4.11 0.07 15.64
CA ASP A 535 3.81 -0.23 14.24
C ASP A 535 5.03 -0.06 13.31
N LEU A 536 4.87 -0.46 12.05
CA LEU A 536 5.94 -0.41 11.06
C LEU A 536 6.41 1.02 10.79
N ASP A 537 5.49 1.98 10.75
CA ASP A 537 5.80 3.37 10.41
C ASP A 537 6.68 4.01 11.48
N MET A 538 6.37 3.81 12.76
CA MET A 538 7.19 4.29 13.86
C MET A 538 8.58 3.62 13.86
N LYS A 539 8.67 2.32 13.56
CA LYS A 539 9.97 1.63 13.45
C LYS A 539 10.84 2.25 12.36
N LEU A 540 10.27 2.47 11.17
CA LEU A 540 10.99 3.09 10.06
C LEU A 540 11.46 4.51 10.41
N ILE A 541 10.61 5.27 11.09
CA ILE A 541 10.93 6.60 11.59
C ILE A 541 12.12 6.58 12.55
N ILE A 542 12.07 5.72 13.58
CA ILE A 542 13.15 5.62 14.59
C ILE A 542 14.47 5.25 13.91
N VAL A 543 14.46 4.23 13.06
CA VAL A 543 15.66 3.77 12.33
C VAL A 543 16.18 4.87 11.40
N SER A 544 15.30 5.56 10.67
CA SER A 544 15.70 6.66 9.79
C SER A 544 16.34 7.81 10.57
N ARG A 545 15.85 8.09 11.78
CA ARG A 545 16.45 9.12 12.64
C ARG A 545 17.84 8.74 13.09
N PHE A 546 18.07 7.50 13.51
CA PHE A 546 19.43 7.03 13.83
C PHE A 546 20.38 7.18 12.64
N LEU A 547 19.92 6.85 11.43
CA LEU A 547 20.71 7.01 10.21
C LEU A 547 21.01 8.48 9.84
N GLN A 548 20.12 9.42 10.19
CA GLN A 548 20.28 10.84 9.88
C GLN A 548 21.04 11.62 10.94
N THR A 549 20.88 11.27 12.21
CA THR A 549 21.42 12.06 13.35
C THR A 549 22.86 11.73 13.67
N TYR A 550 23.28 10.48 13.49
CA TYR A 550 24.59 10.03 13.96
C TYR A 550 25.56 9.84 12.80
N ASN A 551 26.55 10.73 12.72
CA ASN A 551 27.70 10.60 11.81
C ASN A 551 28.76 9.62 12.35
N SER A 552 28.77 9.40 13.67
CA SER A 552 29.64 8.45 14.36
C SER A 552 28.84 7.71 15.44
N PHE A 553 28.99 6.38 15.50
CA PHE A 553 28.32 5.55 16.49
C PHE A 553 29.23 5.35 17.70
N ASP A 554 28.90 6.01 18.81
CA ASP A 554 29.53 5.78 20.11
C ASP A 554 28.79 4.69 20.92
N ASN A 555 29.39 4.29 22.03
CA ASN A 555 28.90 3.17 22.83
C ASN A 555 27.60 3.47 23.60
N SER A 556 27.17 4.74 23.70
CA SER A 556 25.87 5.09 24.30
C SER A 556 24.70 4.53 23.50
N LEU A 557 24.94 4.19 22.22
CA LEU A 557 23.96 3.63 21.30
C LEU A 557 23.85 2.09 21.35
N LEU A 558 24.72 1.39 22.09
CA LEU A 558 24.72 -0.09 22.18
C LEU A 558 23.35 -0.73 22.54
N PRO A 559 22.50 -0.14 23.39
CA PRO A 559 21.18 -0.69 23.72
C PRO A 559 20.29 -1.06 22.53
N ILE A 560 20.45 -0.37 21.39
CA ILE A 560 19.65 -0.60 20.19
C ILE A 560 19.96 -1.93 19.50
N VAL A 561 21.17 -2.46 19.68
CA VAL A 561 21.67 -3.67 18.99
C VAL A 561 20.76 -4.86 19.23
N SER A 562 20.30 -5.03 20.47
CA SER A 562 19.40 -6.13 20.82
C SER A 562 18.08 -6.07 20.06
N SER A 563 17.55 -4.88 19.84
CA SER A 563 16.28 -4.66 19.15
C SER A 563 16.42 -4.80 17.64
N ILE A 564 17.52 -4.29 17.07
CA ILE A 564 17.86 -4.51 15.65
C ILE A 564 17.95 -6.02 15.37
N THR A 565 18.72 -6.75 16.18
CA THR A 565 18.95 -8.19 15.99
C THR A 565 17.64 -8.98 16.14
N LYS A 566 16.83 -8.68 17.17
CA LYS A 566 15.50 -9.30 17.34
C LYS A 566 14.54 -9.01 16.20
N LEU A 567 14.58 -7.81 15.59
CA LEU A 567 13.72 -7.46 14.45
C LEU A 567 14.18 -8.13 13.16
N LEU A 568 15.49 -8.18 12.89
CA LEU A 568 16.05 -8.89 11.75
C LEU A 568 15.78 -10.40 11.80
N GLY A 569 15.63 -10.97 13.00
CA GLY A 569 15.22 -12.37 13.18
C GLY A 569 13.73 -12.67 12.94
N LYS A 570 12.91 -11.66 12.63
CA LYS A 570 11.47 -11.79 12.37
C LYS A 570 11.15 -11.57 10.89
N ASP A 571 10.00 -12.07 10.46
CA ASP A 571 9.45 -11.75 9.14
C ASP A 571 8.88 -10.32 9.16
N ILE A 572 9.66 -9.37 8.64
CA ILE A 572 9.35 -7.93 8.59
C ILE A 572 9.44 -7.41 7.16
N SER A 573 8.87 -6.21 6.93
CA SER A 573 8.86 -5.64 5.57
C SER A 573 10.27 -5.48 5.00
N ARG A 574 10.40 -5.67 3.68
CA ARG A 574 11.65 -5.48 2.92
C ARG A 574 12.31 -4.13 3.25
N LYS A 575 11.52 -3.06 3.27
CA LYS A 575 12.00 -1.70 3.56
C LYS A 575 12.63 -1.61 4.95
N LEU A 576 11.98 -2.14 5.99
CA LEU A 576 12.52 -2.09 7.34
C LEU A 576 13.79 -2.96 7.47
N THR A 577 13.79 -4.16 6.88
CA THR A 577 14.96 -5.05 6.86
C THR A 577 16.18 -4.34 6.30
N LEU A 578 16.03 -3.67 5.16
CA LEU A 578 17.12 -2.92 4.52
C LEU A 578 17.65 -1.80 5.41
N HIS A 579 16.78 -0.99 6.01
CA HIS A 579 17.21 0.12 6.88
C HIS A 579 17.91 -0.39 8.15
N LEU A 580 17.45 -1.49 8.72
CA LEU A 580 18.09 -2.13 9.88
C LEU A 580 19.48 -2.68 9.54
N LEU A 581 19.64 -3.32 8.37
CA LEU A 581 20.94 -3.81 7.90
C LEU A 581 21.92 -2.67 7.64
N ILE A 582 21.46 -1.57 7.04
CA ILE A 582 22.29 -0.37 6.83
C ILE A 582 22.71 0.22 8.18
N LEU A 583 21.78 0.36 9.12
CA LEU A 583 22.07 0.87 10.46
C LEU A 583 23.10 -0.01 11.18
N ALA A 584 22.93 -1.33 11.14
CA ALA A 584 23.88 -2.29 11.71
C ALA A 584 25.25 -2.25 11.01
N THR A 585 25.28 -2.09 9.69
CA THR A 585 26.52 -1.98 8.91
C THR A 585 27.29 -0.72 9.30
N ASN A 586 26.59 0.41 9.43
CA ASN A 586 27.19 1.68 9.80
C ASN A 586 27.70 1.66 11.24
N SER A 587 26.93 1.10 12.19
CA SER A 587 27.34 1.04 13.59
C SER A 587 28.48 0.05 13.86
N THR A 588 28.62 -1.00 13.06
CA THR A 588 29.76 -1.93 13.12
C THR A 588 30.99 -1.45 12.34
N CYS A 589 30.87 -0.33 11.62
CA CYS A 589 32.00 0.25 10.91
C CYS A 589 32.99 0.83 11.93
N THR A 590 34.16 0.20 12.05
CA THR A 590 35.26 0.58 12.96
C THR A 590 34.99 0.53 14.47
N ASN A 591 33.79 0.19 14.93
CA ASN A 591 33.47 0.03 16.35
C ASN A 591 33.41 -1.46 16.73
N ASP A 592 34.38 -1.94 17.51
CA ASP A 592 34.47 -3.35 17.92
C ASP A 592 33.42 -3.75 18.96
N GLU A 593 33.00 -2.83 19.85
CA GLU A 593 31.98 -3.12 20.86
C GLU A 593 30.63 -3.43 20.21
N PHE A 594 30.25 -2.70 19.16
CA PHE A 594 29.05 -3.03 18.38
C PHE A 594 29.14 -4.41 17.75
N LYS A 595 30.31 -4.79 17.20
CA LYS A 595 30.49 -6.10 16.58
C LYS A 595 30.31 -7.21 17.61
N GLU A 596 30.93 -7.08 18.78
CA GLU A 596 30.78 -8.02 19.89
C GLU A 596 29.32 -8.13 20.35
N GLU A 597 28.62 -6.99 20.46
CA GLU A 597 27.21 -6.97 20.88
C GLU A 597 26.27 -7.64 19.87
N PHE A 598 26.49 -7.44 18.57
CA PHE A 598 25.72 -8.11 17.51
C PHE A 598 25.96 -9.62 17.53
N ILE A 599 27.20 -10.06 17.71
CA ILE A 599 27.54 -11.49 17.81
C ILE A 599 26.91 -12.10 19.05
N ARG A 600 26.99 -11.43 20.21
CA ARG A 600 26.34 -11.87 21.46
C ARG A 600 24.84 -12.03 21.33
N HIS A 601 24.18 -11.18 20.54
CA HIS A 601 22.75 -11.25 20.27
C HIS A 601 22.34 -12.22 19.16
N GLY A 602 23.29 -12.99 18.60
CA GLY A 602 23.01 -14.08 17.66
C GLY A 602 22.87 -13.65 16.20
N ILE A 603 23.45 -12.51 15.79
CA ILE A 603 23.36 -12.06 14.39
C ILE A 603 23.90 -13.09 13.39
N ALA A 604 24.88 -13.90 13.80
CA ALA A 604 25.50 -14.93 12.96
C ALA A 604 24.54 -16.07 12.57
N GLU A 605 23.47 -16.29 13.34
CA GLU A 605 22.41 -17.26 13.03
C GLU A 605 21.33 -16.66 12.11
N ILE A 606 21.18 -15.33 12.15
CA ILE A 606 20.10 -14.61 11.46
C ILE A 606 20.49 -14.30 10.01
N LEU A 607 21.71 -13.80 9.78
CA LEU A 607 22.15 -13.36 8.46
C LEU A 607 22.07 -14.45 7.38
N PRO A 608 22.41 -15.73 7.63
CA PRO A 608 22.25 -16.79 6.64
C PRO A 608 20.80 -16.97 6.16
N ARG A 609 19.82 -16.79 7.06
CA ARG A 609 18.39 -16.85 6.69
C ARG A 609 17.99 -15.67 5.82
N ILE A 610 18.57 -14.50 6.08
CA ILE A 610 18.34 -13.29 5.27
C ILE A 610 18.91 -13.48 3.86
N LEU A 611 20.11 -14.08 3.74
CA LEU A 611 20.74 -14.34 2.43
C LEU A 611 19.91 -15.29 1.54
N ILE A 612 19.17 -16.23 2.12
CA ILE A 612 18.39 -17.22 1.37
C ILE A 612 17.02 -16.67 0.94
N ASN A 613 16.39 -15.83 1.76
CA ASN A 613 14.95 -15.53 1.65
C ASN A 613 14.61 -14.12 1.13
N HIS A 614 15.59 -13.31 0.71
CA HIS A 614 15.36 -11.92 0.29
C HIS A 614 15.95 -11.58 -1.08
N ASP A 615 15.49 -10.44 -1.62
CA ASP A 615 15.96 -9.90 -2.89
C ASP A 615 17.37 -9.32 -2.84
N SER A 616 17.90 -9.00 -4.02
CA SER A 616 19.30 -8.65 -4.22
C SER A 616 19.82 -7.49 -3.37
N MET A 617 18.99 -6.47 -3.12
CA MET A 617 19.41 -5.30 -2.34
C MET A 617 19.58 -5.63 -0.85
N VAL A 618 18.70 -6.48 -0.31
CA VAL A 618 18.76 -6.91 1.09
C VAL A 618 19.95 -7.87 1.28
N VAL A 619 20.16 -8.78 0.33
CA VAL A 619 21.32 -9.68 0.31
C VAL A 619 22.62 -8.87 0.32
N GLU A 620 22.75 -7.84 -0.53
CA GLU A 620 23.93 -6.98 -0.56
C GLU A 620 24.19 -6.28 0.77
N ALA A 621 23.15 -5.69 1.39
CA ALA A 621 23.27 -5.05 2.69
C ALA A 621 23.68 -6.05 3.80
N ALA A 622 23.17 -7.28 3.76
CA ALA A 622 23.56 -8.34 4.68
C ALA A 622 25.03 -8.77 4.50
N LEU A 623 25.50 -8.91 3.26
CA LEU A 623 26.91 -9.22 2.96
C LEU A 623 27.84 -8.13 3.48
N LYS A 624 27.49 -6.84 3.31
CA LYS A 624 28.28 -5.72 3.85
C LYS A 624 28.39 -5.75 5.38
N LEU A 625 27.30 -6.08 6.07
CA LEU A 625 27.34 -6.29 7.53
C LEU A 625 28.26 -7.47 7.89
N MET A 626 28.16 -8.60 7.17
CA MET A 626 29.03 -9.75 7.40
C MET A 626 30.52 -9.38 7.23
N ILE A 627 30.89 -8.63 6.18
CA ILE A 627 32.26 -8.14 5.95
C ILE A 627 32.82 -7.36 7.15
N ASN A 628 31.99 -6.60 7.87
CA ASN A 628 32.42 -5.89 9.07
C ASN A 628 32.64 -6.83 10.26
N LEU A 629 31.79 -7.85 10.39
CA LEU A 629 31.80 -8.79 11.52
C LEU A 629 32.86 -9.88 11.36
N THR A 630 33.20 -10.30 10.14
CA THR A 630 34.16 -11.39 9.84
C THR A 630 35.63 -10.97 9.84
N LYS A 631 35.98 -9.86 10.51
CA LYS A 631 37.39 -9.42 10.68
C LYS A 631 38.05 -10.03 11.92
N ASN A 632 37.26 -10.42 12.93
CA ASN A 632 37.73 -11.01 14.20
C ASN A 632 37.64 -12.55 14.15
N PRO A 633 38.69 -13.30 14.59
CA PRO A 633 38.68 -14.76 14.57
C PRO A 633 37.55 -15.41 15.36
N ASP A 634 37.14 -14.85 16.51
CA ASP A 634 36.08 -15.45 17.33
C ASP A 634 34.71 -15.25 16.70
N HIS A 635 34.48 -14.11 16.03
CA HIS A 635 33.27 -13.90 15.23
C HIS A 635 33.20 -14.89 14.05
N ILE A 636 34.34 -15.16 13.40
CA ILE A 636 34.41 -16.14 12.31
C ILE A 636 34.03 -17.53 12.82
N LYS A 637 34.50 -17.94 14.02
CA LYS A 637 34.07 -19.21 14.63
C LYS A 637 32.55 -19.27 14.80
N ALA A 638 31.92 -18.16 15.21
CA ALA A 638 30.46 -18.08 15.31
C ALA A 638 29.77 -18.22 13.94
N PHE A 639 30.28 -17.58 12.87
CA PHE A 639 29.72 -17.76 11.52
C PHE A 639 29.93 -19.17 10.96
N ILE A 640 31.04 -19.83 11.29
CA ILE A 640 31.30 -21.21 10.87
C ILE A 640 30.33 -22.15 11.60
N SER A 641 30.13 -21.99 12.91
CA SER A 641 29.25 -22.87 13.70
C SER A 641 27.79 -22.79 13.27
N THR A 642 27.34 -21.66 12.73
CA THR A 642 25.97 -21.48 12.22
C THR A 642 25.79 -21.93 10.77
N GLY A 643 26.85 -22.36 10.09
CA GLY A 643 26.82 -22.74 8.67
C GLY A 643 26.74 -21.56 7.71
N ALA A 644 26.93 -20.32 8.18
CA ALA A 644 26.84 -19.11 7.36
C ALA A 644 27.80 -19.12 6.17
N CYS A 645 29.03 -19.61 6.38
CA CYS A 645 30.05 -19.69 5.33
C CYS A 645 29.62 -20.60 4.16
N LYS A 646 28.84 -21.65 4.45
CA LYS A 646 28.28 -22.53 3.41
C LYS A 646 27.23 -21.80 2.59
N VAL A 647 26.32 -21.07 3.26
CA VAL A 647 25.29 -20.27 2.57
C VAL A 647 25.94 -19.22 1.66
N VAL A 648 27.01 -18.54 2.11
CA VAL A 648 27.77 -17.61 1.26
C VAL A 648 28.40 -18.31 0.05
N SER A 649 28.91 -19.54 0.22
CA SER A 649 29.44 -20.34 -0.90
C SER A 649 28.37 -20.71 -1.92
N ASP A 650 27.16 -21.03 -1.45
CA ASP A 650 26.04 -21.43 -2.31
C ASP A 650 25.53 -20.25 -3.18
N LEU A 651 25.76 -19.00 -2.76
CA LEU A 651 25.42 -17.80 -3.56
C LEU A 651 26.13 -17.78 -4.92
N PHE A 652 27.36 -18.31 -5.01
CA PHE A 652 28.10 -18.36 -6.27
C PHE A 652 27.50 -19.35 -7.30
N SER A 653 26.61 -20.25 -6.86
CA SER A 653 25.93 -21.21 -7.73
C SER A 653 24.57 -20.69 -8.24
N SER A 654 24.03 -19.63 -7.65
CA SER A 654 22.74 -19.09 -8.06
C SER A 654 22.87 -18.19 -9.31
N GLN A 655 22.31 -18.63 -10.45
CA GLN A 655 22.29 -17.84 -11.69
C GLN A 655 21.37 -16.61 -11.62
N GLU A 656 20.45 -16.57 -10.65
CA GLU A 656 19.46 -15.49 -10.50
C GLU A 656 19.95 -14.30 -9.67
N ASN A 657 21.08 -14.41 -8.97
CA ASN A 657 21.60 -13.35 -8.11
C ASN A 657 22.71 -12.55 -8.81
N VAL A 658 22.34 -11.49 -9.53
CA VAL A 658 23.24 -10.41 -9.98
C VAL A 658 23.73 -9.55 -8.77
N CYS A 659 23.62 -10.07 -7.54
CA CYS A 659 24.18 -9.45 -6.35
C CYS A 659 25.70 -9.33 -6.48
N ASN A 660 26.27 -8.37 -5.76
CA ASN A 660 27.70 -8.09 -5.75
C ASN A 660 28.49 -9.29 -5.19
N LEU A 661 28.75 -10.33 -6.01
CA LEU A 661 29.51 -11.54 -5.63
C LEU A 661 30.96 -11.21 -5.20
N SER A 662 31.40 -9.98 -5.45
CA SER A 662 32.62 -9.39 -4.87
C SER A 662 32.57 -9.33 -3.34
N ASP A 663 31.42 -8.96 -2.75
CA ASP A 663 31.22 -8.88 -1.30
C ASP A 663 31.21 -10.28 -0.68
N ALA A 664 30.54 -11.24 -1.34
CA ALA A 664 30.61 -12.65 -0.94
C ALA A 664 32.06 -13.18 -0.99
N SER A 665 32.82 -12.81 -2.03
CA SER A 665 34.23 -13.17 -2.16
C SER A 665 35.07 -12.56 -1.04
N ALA A 666 34.80 -11.31 -0.64
CA ALA A 666 35.49 -10.66 0.47
C ALA A 666 35.32 -11.44 1.78
N ILE A 667 34.11 -11.93 2.07
CA ILE A 667 33.83 -12.76 3.25
C ILE A 667 34.63 -14.07 3.19
N ILE A 668 34.61 -14.78 2.06
CA ILE A 668 35.38 -16.02 1.89
C ILE A 668 36.88 -15.77 2.10
N GLY A 669 37.42 -14.70 1.50
CA GLY A 669 38.81 -14.31 1.70
C GLY A 669 39.13 -14.01 3.17
N GLN A 670 38.28 -13.26 3.88
CA GLN A 670 38.47 -12.94 5.29
C GLN A 670 38.42 -14.17 6.19
N VAL A 671 37.49 -15.10 5.93
CA VAL A 671 37.39 -16.36 6.67
C VAL A 671 38.65 -17.20 6.45
N CYS A 672 39.14 -17.31 5.22
CA CYS A 672 40.36 -18.05 4.87
C CYS A 672 41.67 -17.45 5.45
N ASN A 673 41.66 -16.21 5.97
CA ASN A 673 42.85 -15.64 6.63
C ASN A 673 43.31 -16.49 7.83
N TYR A 674 42.40 -17.26 8.44
CA TYR A 674 42.67 -17.99 9.67
C TYR A 674 42.76 -19.50 9.43
N ASN A 675 43.84 -20.12 9.92
CA ASN A 675 44.14 -21.53 9.67
C ASN A 675 43.02 -22.49 10.10
N PHE A 676 42.31 -22.21 11.20
CA PHE A 676 41.21 -23.07 11.64
C PHE A 676 40.06 -23.11 10.63
N ALA A 677 39.83 -22.03 9.89
CA ALA A 677 38.74 -21.92 8.93
C ALA A 677 39.10 -22.52 7.56
N LYS A 678 40.39 -22.62 7.22
CA LYS A 678 40.87 -23.21 5.95
C LYS A 678 40.40 -24.65 5.75
N ASN A 679 40.25 -25.41 6.82
CA ASN A 679 39.78 -26.80 6.79
C ASN A 679 38.25 -26.92 6.68
N HIS A 680 37.51 -25.85 6.92
CA HIS A 680 36.05 -25.83 6.88
C HIS A 680 35.48 -25.32 5.55
N LEU A 681 36.30 -24.69 4.71
CA LEU A 681 35.89 -24.15 3.42
C LEU A 681 36.12 -25.15 2.29
N PHE A 682 35.06 -25.35 1.50
CA PHE A 682 34.95 -26.41 0.51
C PHE A 682 35.88 -26.17 -0.69
N ALA A 683 36.50 -27.23 -1.20
CA ALA A 683 37.28 -27.21 -2.44
C ALA A 683 36.50 -26.60 -3.63
N ASP A 684 35.17 -26.74 -3.59
CA ASP A 684 34.21 -26.18 -4.54
C ASP A 684 34.23 -24.62 -4.60
N CYS A 685 34.60 -23.93 -3.52
CA CYS A 685 34.69 -22.46 -3.52
C CYS A 685 35.76 -21.92 -4.48
N ALA A 686 36.91 -22.60 -4.57
CA ALA A 686 37.99 -22.20 -5.47
C ALA A 686 37.54 -22.23 -6.92
N GLU A 687 36.86 -23.31 -7.32
CA GLU A 687 36.31 -23.44 -8.66
C GLU A 687 35.25 -22.37 -8.96
N LYS A 688 34.29 -22.17 -8.06
CA LYS A 688 33.20 -21.19 -8.24
C LYS A 688 33.72 -19.77 -8.40
N ILE A 689 34.67 -19.34 -7.56
CA ILE A 689 35.24 -17.99 -7.62
C ILE A 689 36.16 -17.83 -8.84
N SER A 690 36.88 -18.88 -9.24
CA SER A 690 37.63 -18.87 -10.51
C SER A 690 36.72 -18.69 -11.72
N ASN A 691 35.56 -19.37 -11.74
CA ASN A 691 34.56 -19.21 -12.80
C ASN A 691 33.96 -17.79 -12.81
N LEU A 692 33.77 -17.18 -11.63
CA LEU A 692 33.33 -15.78 -11.51
C LEU A 692 34.35 -14.80 -12.16
N MET A 693 35.65 -15.04 -11.95
CA MET A 693 36.71 -14.23 -12.57
C MET A 693 36.78 -14.43 -14.09
N LEU A 694 36.62 -15.67 -14.56
CA LEU A 694 36.49 -15.99 -15.99
C LEU A 694 35.29 -15.29 -16.63
N GLY A 695 34.19 -15.12 -15.89
CA GLY A 695 33.03 -14.35 -16.29
C GLY A 695 33.25 -12.82 -16.34
N GLY A 696 34.45 -12.34 -16.02
CA GLY A 696 34.84 -10.93 -16.14
C GLY A 696 34.84 -10.13 -14.83
N ASN A 697 34.53 -10.73 -13.68
CA ASN A 697 34.57 -10.02 -12.40
C ASN A 697 35.99 -10.07 -11.80
N THR A 698 36.76 -9.00 -12.01
CA THR A 698 38.15 -8.87 -11.56
C THR A 698 38.30 -7.92 -10.38
N SER A 699 37.32 -7.85 -9.48
CA SER A 699 37.39 -6.94 -8.34
C SER A 699 38.51 -7.31 -7.36
N PRO A 700 39.09 -6.36 -6.59
CA PRO A 700 40.14 -6.65 -5.61
C PRO A 700 39.74 -7.72 -4.58
N GLN A 701 38.45 -7.81 -4.25
CA GLN A 701 37.88 -8.80 -3.33
C GLN A 701 37.91 -10.21 -3.90
N VAL A 702 37.63 -10.38 -5.19
CA VAL A 702 37.71 -11.68 -5.89
C VAL A 702 39.15 -12.18 -5.90
N VAL A 703 40.09 -11.32 -6.28
CA VAL A 703 41.53 -11.68 -6.31
C VAL A 703 42.03 -11.99 -4.90
N PHE A 704 41.61 -11.22 -3.89
CA PHE A 704 41.93 -11.49 -2.49
C PHE A 704 41.41 -12.87 -2.04
N ALA A 705 40.18 -13.22 -2.39
CA ALA A 705 39.60 -14.52 -2.03
C ALA A 705 40.36 -15.69 -2.68
N LEU A 706 40.69 -15.55 -3.98
CA LEU A 706 41.47 -16.56 -4.72
C LEU A 706 42.87 -16.73 -4.13
N TYR A 707 43.55 -15.63 -3.78
CA TYR A 707 44.83 -15.69 -3.09
C TYR A 707 44.73 -16.50 -1.79
N GLN A 708 43.73 -16.21 -0.96
CA GLN A 708 43.55 -16.91 0.31
C GLN A 708 43.22 -18.40 0.11
N LEU A 709 42.38 -18.74 -0.88
CA LEU A 709 42.05 -20.12 -1.23
C LEU A 709 43.24 -20.90 -1.79
N ALA A 710 44.09 -20.27 -2.61
CA ALA A 710 45.32 -20.87 -3.13
C ALA A 710 46.31 -21.20 -2.01
N SER A 711 46.30 -20.42 -0.93
CA SER A 711 47.12 -20.67 0.28
C SER A 711 46.57 -21.77 1.20
N CYS A 712 45.39 -22.35 0.89
CA CYS A 712 44.76 -23.36 1.76
C CYS A 712 45.29 -24.77 1.49
N ASN A 713 45.35 -25.18 0.22
CA ASN A 713 45.83 -26.50 -0.17
C ASN A 713 46.30 -26.53 -1.63
N PHE A 714 47.04 -27.57 -1.99
CA PHE A 714 47.60 -27.73 -3.34
C PHE A 714 46.53 -27.85 -4.43
N TYR A 715 45.40 -28.50 -4.14
CA TYR A 715 44.32 -28.70 -5.10
C TYR A 715 43.66 -27.38 -5.53
N ASN A 716 43.35 -26.51 -4.58
CA ASN A 716 42.86 -25.16 -4.87
C ASN A 716 43.87 -24.36 -5.68
N LYS A 717 45.16 -24.43 -5.32
CA LYS A 717 46.24 -23.76 -6.05
C LYS A 717 46.28 -24.20 -7.52
N TYR A 718 46.10 -25.49 -7.78
CA TYR A 718 46.02 -26.04 -9.13
C TYR A 718 44.80 -25.51 -9.90
N ILE A 719 43.58 -25.65 -9.35
CA ILE A 719 42.34 -25.18 -10.02
C ILE A 719 42.43 -23.69 -10.36
N ILE A 720 42.87 -22.89 -9.40
CA ILE A 720 42.96 -21.44 -9.55
C ILE A 720 44.01 -21.10 -10.62
N GLY A 721 45.20 -21.69 -10.55
CA GLY A 721 46.26 -21.44 -11.53
C GLY A 721 45.86 -21.82 -12.95
N GLU A 722 45.21 -22.96 -13.14
CA GLU A 722 44.75 -23.43 -14.45
C GLU A 722 43.74 -22.45 -15.09
N LYS A 723 42.81 -21.92 -14.29
CA LYS A 723 41.70 -21.10 -14.80
C LYS A 723 42.01 -19.61 -14.89
N VAL A 724 42.69 -19.03 -13.91
CA VAL A 724 42.75 -17.56 -13.78
C VAL A 724 44.13 -16.94 -13.98
N PHE A 725 45.21 -17.74 -14.05
CA PHE A 725 46.58 -17.21 -14.11
C PHE A 725 46.80 -16.17 -15.24
N PRO A 726 46.36 -16.39 -16.50
CA PRO A 726 46.55 -15.41 -17.57
C PRO A 726 45.81 -14.09 -17.32
N ILE A 727 44.68 -14.13 -16.61
CA ILE A 727 43.89 -12.95 -16.25
C ILE A 727 44.64 -12.17 -15.16
N VAL A 728 45.06 -12.84 -14.10
CA VAL A 728 45.77 -12.23 -12.96
C VAL A 728 47.09 -11.59 -13.41
N ALA A 729 47.82 -12.23 -14.34
CA ALA A 729 49.04 -11.67 -14.90
C ALA A 729 48.80 -10.33 -15.63
N LYS A 730 47.67 -10.19 -16.33
CA LYS A 730 47.26 -8.92 -16.96
C LYS A 730 46.84 -7.88 -15.92
N LEU A 731 46.19 -8.28 -14.83
CA LEU A 731 45.78 -7.37 -13.75
C LEU A 731 46.95 -6.70 -13.02
N LEU A 732 48.16 -7.25 -13.11
CA LEU A 732 49.36 -6.58 -12.61
C LEU A 732 49.64 -5.26 -13.34
N GLN A 733 49.11 -5.06 -14.55
CA GLN A 733 49.26 -3.82 -15.30
C GLN A 733 48.25 -2.75 -14.86
N CYS A 734 47.30 -3.06 -13.98
CA CYS A 734 46.33 -2.10 -13.48
C CYS A 734 46.96 -1.14 -12.47
N ASP A 735 46.54 0.13 -12.51
CA ASP A 735 47.04 1.18 -11.62
C ASP A 735 46.42 1.15 -10.21
N ASP A 736 45.42 0.30 -9.97
CA ASP A 736 44.78 0.15 -8.64
C ASP A 736 45.74 -0.58 -7.68
N PRO A 737 46.22 0.07 -6.60
CA PRO A 737 47.18 -0.53 -5.66
C PRO A 737 46.65 -1.78 -4.94
N LEU A 738 45.34 -1.84 -4.65
CA LEU A 738 44.75 -3.00 -3.98
C LEU A 738 44.67 -4.19 -4.93
N LEU A 739 44.25 -3.94 -6.17
CA LEU A 739 44.17 -4.97 -7.19
C LEU A 739 45.56 -5.48 -7.56
N PHE A 740 46.53 -4.57 -7.75
CA PHE A 740 47.93 -4.91 -7.99
C PHE A 740 48.50 -5.76 -6.86
N GLY A 741 48.37 -5.29 -5.61
CA GLY A 741 48.91 -5.99 -4.43
C GLY A 741 48.33 -7.40 -4.25
N ASN A 742 47.01 -7.56 -4.42
CA ASN A 742 46.37 -8.87 -4.32
C ASN A 742 46.74 -9.78 -5.50
N SER A 743 46.85 -9.23 -6.71
CA SER A 743 47.26 -9.99 -7.91
C SER A 743 48.69 -10.50 -7.77
N LEU A 744 49.60 -9.65 -7.28
CA LEU A 744 51.00 -10.03 -7.07
C LEU A 744 51.14 -11.12 -6.00
N ARG A 745 50.37 -11.04 -4.90
CA ARG A 745 50.30 -12.10 -3.89
C ARG A 745 49.79 -13.42 -4.48
N LEU A 746 48.73 -13.37 -5.29
CA LEU A 746 48.19 -14.56 -5.93
C LEU A 746 49.20 -15.19 -6.89
N VAL A 747 49.88 -14.40 -7.73
CA VAL A 747 50.90 -14.91 -8.65
C VAL A 747 52.05 -15.57 -7.90
N ILE A 748 52.56 -14.94 -6.84
CA ILE A 748 53.60 -15.53 -5.97
C ILE A 748 53.11 -16.88 -5.43
N GLU A 749 51.88 -16.96 -4.94
CA GLU A 749 51.33 -18.19 -4.37
C GLU A 749 51.19 -19.30 -5.42
N LEU A 750 50.72 -18.97 -6.62
CA LEU A 750 50.56 -19.90 -7.74
C LEU A 750 51.89 -20.39 -8.33
N ALA A 751 52.91 -19.53 -8.35
CA ALA A 751 54.24 -19.84 -8.87
C ALA A 751 54.97 -20.96 -8.10
N HIS A 752 54.53 -21.28 -6.88
CA HIS A 752 55.01 -22.44 -6.13
C HIS A 752 54.43 -23.77 -6.64
N CYS A 753 53.53 -23.77 -7.62
CA CYS A 753 53.00 -24.98 -8.25
C CYS A 753 53.89 -25.38 -9.44
N PRO A 754 54.55 -26.56 -9.41
CA PRO A 754 55.51 -26.99 -10.45
C PRO A 754 54.91 -27.13 -11.86
N GLN A 755 53.57 -27.19 -11.95
CA GLN A 755 52.84 -27.46 -13.18
C GLN A 755 52.55 -26.19 -13.99
N PHE A 756 52.68 -24.99 -13.41
CA PHE A 756 52.47 -23.73 -14.13
C PHE A 756 53.78 -23.16 -14.66
N SER A 757 53.96 -23.22 -15.98
CA SER A 757 55.07 -22.57 -16.67
C SER A 757 54.74 -21.09 -16.92
N MET A 758 55.28 -20.18 -16.12
CA MET A 758 55.06 -18.73 -16.24
C MET A 758 55.74 -18.07 -17.47
N ARG A 759 56.28 -18.86 -18.42
CA ARG A 759 57.23 -18.39 -19.44
C ARG A 759 56.67 -17.32 -20.37
N GLU A 760 55.38 -17.37 -20.72
CA GLU A 760 54.79 -16.45 -21.69
C GLU A 760 54.44 -15.10 -21.05
N GLU A 761 54.09 -15.08 -19.76
CA GLU A 761 53.67 -13.84 -19.08
C GLU A 761 54.77 -13.15 -18.26
N ILE A 762 55.92 -13.80 -17.97
CA ILE A 762 57.01 -13.22 -17.13
C ILE A 762 57.44 -11.83 -17.63
N GLY A 763 57.57 -11.63 -18.94
CA GLY A 763 57.96 -10.33 -19.51
C GLY A 763 56.97 -9.21 -19.15
N LEU A 764 55.67 -9.50 -19.29
CA LEU A 764 54.59 -8.57 -18.96
C LEU A 764 54.54 -8.26 -17.46
N MET A 765 54.76 -9.27 -16.61
CA MET A 765 54.74 -9.09 -15.17
C MET A 765 55.96 -8.33 -14.64
N MET A 766 57.14 -8.56 -15.20
CA MET A 766 58.36 -7.83 -14.84
C MET A 766 58.27 -6.35 -15.21
N GLU A 767 57.67 -6.04 -16.36
CA GLU A 767 57.37 -4.66 -16.76
C GLU A 767 56.40 -4.00 -15.77
N ALA A 768 55.30 -4.67 -15.42
CA ALA A 768 54.32 -4.17 -14.46
C ALA A 768 54.93 -3.88 -13.08
N VAL A 769 55.74 -4.81 -12.56
CA VAL A 769 56.41 -4.69 -11.26
C VAL A 769 57.42 -3.54 -11.24
N SER A 770 58.08 -3.25 -12.37
CA SER A 770 59.00 -2.12 -12.47
C SER A 770 58.31 -0.75 -12.30
N ARG A 771 57.02 -0.64 -12.63
CA ARG A 771 56.24 0.59 -12.46
C ARG A 771 55.95 0.89 -10.98
N PHE A 772 55.77 -0.15 -10.17
CA PHE A 772 55.49 -0.05 -8.73
C PHE A 772 56.73 -0.19 -7.84
N SER A 773 57.93 -0.37 -8.42
CA SER A 773 59.16 -0.65 -7.64
C SER A 773 59.59 0.49 -6.71
N MET A 774 59.06 1.70 -6.90
CA MET A 774 59.33 2.87 -6.06
C MET A 774 58.32 3.04 -4.92
N ASP A 775 57.22 2.28 -4.93
CA ASP A 775 56.23 2.32 -3.85
C ASP A 775 56.68 1.42 -2.70
N LYS A 776 57.06 2.05 -1.58
CA LYS A 776 57.53 1.37 -0.37
C LYS A 776 56.55 0.33 0.17
N ARG A 777 55.25 0.44 -0.14
CA ARG A 777 54.21 -0.51 0.30
C ARG A 777 54.37 -1.90 -0.32
N PHE A 778 54.99 -2.00 -1.50
CA PHE A 778 55.11 -3.26 -2.25
C PHE A 778 56.54 -3.79 -2.33
N ALA A 779 57.54 -3.08 -1.79
CA ALA A 779 58.96 -3.45 -1.91
C ALA A 779 59.25 -4.92 -1.53
N GLU A 780 58.81 -5.36 -0.35
CA GLU A 780 58.99 -6.75 0.09
C GLU A 780 58.30 -7.76 -0.82
N LEU A 781 57.10 -7.44 -1.28
CA LEU A 781 56.30 -8.32 -2.14
C LEU A 781 56.95 -8.47 -3.53
N ILE A 782 57.48 -7.37 -4.06
CA ILE A 782 58.22 -7.32 -5.33
C ILE A 782 59.52 -8.12 -5.23
N ASP A 783 60.25 -8.02 -4.12
CA ASP A 783 61.48 -8.78 -3.93
C ASP A 783 61.20 -10.28 -3.81
N ARG A 784 60.13 -10.67 -3.09
CA ARG A 784 59.65 -12.06 -3.08
C ARG A 784 59.27 -12.56 -4.47
N PHE A 785 58.58 -11.73 -5.25
CA PHE A 785 58.21 -12.08 -6.62
C PHE A 785 59.45 -12.31 -7.51
N LYS A 786 60.44 -11.41 -7.47
CA LYS A 786 61.70 -11.55 -8.22
C LYS A 786 62.44 -12.83 -7.83
N TYR A 787 62.46 -13.17 -6.54
CA TYR A 787 63.07 -14.40 -6.04
C TYR A 787 62.36 -15.66 -6.56
N VAL A 788 61.03 -15.67 -6.54
CA VAL A 788 60.24 -16.81 -7.04
C VAL A 788 60.42 -16.98 -8.54
N ILE A 789 60.46 -15.88 -9.31
CA ILE A 789 60.76 -15.94 -10.74
C ILE A 789 62.17 -16.48 -10.99
N SER A 790 63.20 -15.98 -10.29
CA SER A 790 64.58 -16.45 -10.50
C SER A 790 64.77 -17.92 -10.13
N ALA A 791 64.07 -18.42 -9.10
CA ALA A 791 64.03 -19.84 -8.76
C ALA A 791 63.32 -20.68 -9.84
N SER A 792 62.24 -20.17 -10.44
CA SER A 792 61.51 -20.86 -11.51
C SER A 792 62.27 -20.90 -12.85
N THR A 793 63.18 -19.95 -13.09
CA THR A 793 64.04 -19.92 -14.28
C THR A 793 65.35 -20.68 -14.10
N SER A 794 65.82 -20.90 -12.87
CA SER A 794 67.07 -21.62 -12.54
C SER A 794 66.90 -23.12 -12.23
N SER A 795 65.69 -23.58 -11.93
CA SER A 795 65.36 -25.00 -11.66
C SER A 795 65.11 -25.85 -12.93
N ARG A 796 65.59 -25.38 -14.10
CA ARG A 796 65.59 -26.14 -15.35
C ARG A 796 66.93 -26.04 -16.07
#